data_AF-A0A672SZK8-F1
#
_entry.id   AF-A0A672SZK8-F1
#
_cell.length_a   1.000
_cell.length_b   1.000
_cell.length_c   1.000
_cell.angle_alpha   90.00
_cell.angle_beta   90.00
_cell.angle_gamma   90.00
#
_symmetry.space_group_name_H-M   'P 1'
#
loop_
_entity.id
_entity.type
_entity.pdbx_description
1 polymer ?
#
loop_
_entity_poly.entity_id
_entity_poly.type
_entity_poly.pdbx_seq_one_letter_code
_entity_poly.pdbx_strand_id
1 'polypeptide(L)'
;MRAASSPACLSPLLLCLCVLQRSYGTPSAPSPTFIHNQTKLPDGNKDSHHRPKRGWIWNQFFVLEEHIGPDAQYVGKLHSNSDKGDGSVQYLLSGEGAGNIFTINELTGDIHAKKSLDREKKSHYILHAQAVDRFTNRAVEPESEFIIKVQDVNDNAPKFPDGPFSAFVPEMADIGTSVFQITATDADDPTYGNSAKIVYSILQGQPFFTVDPKTGVIRTALPNMDRETREMYSVIIQAKDMAGSVGGLSGSTTVNISLTDVNDNPPQFPQKNYQLYVPESAQVGKAVGKIRANDEDLGINSEMTYRITNEEGAAMFSISTDSDKREGIISLRMPLDYEKKKAYSLNIEGINTHLDPRFSYLGPFKDTTMLKLIIGDVDEAPVFTMDYYIMDVYENAPAGTEVGMVTAQDPDSTRSKVRYSIDQNAEGDALFSIDVDSGLVTTTRSLDREEVAWHNITVMASEIDNPNLVSYVPVTVQVLDVNDNAPYIATDSPLVVCEGFKAGQVIQTIRATDKDNFANGRFTFALPEDLPANPNFTLKDNEAIVVLFVTLRSKKSKKVPLIISAEDIRENVVTYDDEGGGEEDTEAFDIAALRNPAAAEEMRMRKDLQSEVWRAMGTEALRPALTLPDEDIREVIKLKVVEADRDTSGPPYDSLQTYAYEGHGSLSGSISSLDLPEPQPELDLSEVDNWVPLVNVS
;
A
#
# COMPACT_ATOMS: atom_id res chain seq x y z
N MET A 1 51.32 -46.18 -24.30
CA MET A 1 51.11 -47.64 -24.44
C MET A 1 49.62 -47.90 -24.75
N ARG A 2 49.24 -49.16 -25.07
CA ARG A 2 47.89 -49.69 -25.39
C ARG A 2 46.70 -48.85 -24.84
N ALA A 3 45.76 -48.33 -25.65
CA ALA A 3 44.72 -48.99 -26.48
C ALA A 3 43.43 -49.30 -25.68
N ALA A 4 42.20 -49.29 -26.24
CA ALA A 4 41.83 -49.43 -27.67
C ALA A 4 40.49 -48.75 -28.07
N SER A 5 40.30 -48.59 -29.40
CA SER A 5 39.07 -48.76 -30.23
C SER A 5 37.72 -48.08 -29.88
N SER A 6 36.91 -47.54 -30.82
CA SER A 6 37.08 -47.25 -32.27
C SER A 6 35.93 -46.31 -32.76
N PRO A 7 36.14 -45.38 -33.73
CA PRO A 7 35.11 -44.44 -34.22
C PRO A 7 34.76 -44.54 -35.73
N ALA A 8 33.65 -43.91 -36.17
CA ALA A 8 33.34 -43.50 -37.56
C ALA A 8 31.96 -42.77 -37.63
N CYS A 9 31.61 -41.92 -38.62
CA CYS A 9 32.37 -40.92 -39.42
C CYS A 9 31.37 -39.94 -40.12
N LEU A 10 31.84 -39.05 -41.00
CA LEU A 10 31.09 -37.92 -41.60
C LEU A 10 30.31 -38.23 -42.90
N SER A 11 29.45 -37.26 -43.30
CA SER A 11 28.87 -37.05 -44.65
C SER A 11 29.96 -36.60 -45.69
N PRO A 12 29.74 -36.46 -47.03
CA PRO A 12 28.59 -35.79 -47.68
C PRO A 12 28.13 -36.24 -49.10
N LEU A 13 27.12 -35.52 -49.63
CA LEU A 13 26.77 -35.16 -51.03
C LEU A 13 27.00 -36.08 -52.28
N LEU A 14 25.86 -36.32 -52.97
CA LEU A 14 25.55 -36.04 -54.41
C LEU A 14 25.95 -36.98 -55.59
N LEU A 15 25.06 -36.91 -56.62
CA LEU A 15 25.22 -37.12 -58.08
C LEU A 15 25.18 -38.54 -58.73
N CYS A 16 24.20 -38.69 -59.65
CA CYS A 16 24.21 -39.46 -60.91
C CYS A 16 24.48 -41.00 -60.89
N LEU A 17 23.82 -41.85 -61.68
CA LEU A 17 23.46 -41.72 -63.12
C LEU A 17 22.27 -42.65 -63.50
N CYS A 18 21.87 -42.67 -64.78
CA CYS A 18 20.72 -43.43 -65.30
C CYS A 18 21.12 -44.67 -66.14
N VAL A 19 20.10 -45.36 -66.69
CA VAL A 19 20.12 -46.22 -67.92
C VAL A 19 20.27 -47.75 -67.74
N LEU A 20 19.13 -48.48 -67.82
CA LEU A 20 18.94 -49.88 -68.31
C LEU A 20 19.66 -51.01 -67.49
N GLN A 21 19.26 -52.29 -67.43
CA GLN A 21 18.17 -53.15 -67.96
C GLN A 21 18.15 -54.47 -67.12
N ARG A 22 17.19 -55.43 -67.14
CA ARG A 22 15.91 -55.66 -67.86
C ARG A 22 15.02 -56.63 -67.00
N SER A 23 13.87 -57.03 -67.56
CA SER A 23 13.02 -58.23 -67.32
C SER A 23 13.68 -59.52 -66.81
N TYR A 24 12.98 -60.47 -66.14
CA TYR A 24 11.56 -60.86 -66.29
C TYR A 24 10.84 -61.20 -64.96
N GLY A 25 9.53 -60.97 -64.92
CA GLY A 25 8.61 -61.35 -63.82
C GLY A 25 7.19 -60.82 -64.09
N THR A 26 6.31 -61.66 -64.65
CA THR A 26 5.03 -61.27 -65.28
C THR A 26 3.89 -62.22 -64.87
N PRO A 27 2.59 -61.88 -65.07
CA PRO A 27 1.95 -60.58 -64.83
C PRO A 27 0.50 -60.67 -64.25
N SER A 28 -0.07 -59.50 -63.91
CA SER A 28 -1.49 -59.08 -64.07
C SER A 28 -2.70 -60.00 -63.73
N ALA A 29 -3.66 -59.43 -63.00
CA ALA A 29 -5.10 -59.64 -63.22
C ALA A 29 -5.78 -58.26 -63.44
N PRO A 30 -6.45 -58.00 -64.58
CA PRO A 30 -6.97 -56.67 -64.93
C PRO A 30 -8.48 -56.48 -64.72
N SER A 31 -8.93 -55.23 -64.86
CA SER A 31 -10.34 -54.80 -64.84
C SER A 31 -11.13 -55.19 -66.12
N PRO A 32 -12.47 -55.32 -66.05
CA PRO A 32 -13.28 -55.77 -67.16
C PRO A 32 -13.71 -54.65 -68.11
N THR A 33 -13.62 -54.92 -69.41
CA THR A 33 -14.38 -54.22 -70.48
C THR A 33 -15.29 -55.23 -71.18
N PHE A 34 -16.50 -54.82 -71.56
CA PHE A 34 -17.46 -55.67 -72.26
C PHE A 34 -17.80 -55.09 -73.64
N ILE A 35 -17.58 -55.88 -74.68
CA ILE A 35 -18.07 -55.61 -76.05
C ILE A 35 -18.71 -56.89 -76.60
N HIS A 36 -19.91 -56.70 -77.16
CA HIS A 36 -20.66 -57.49 -78.14
C HIS A 36 -20.36 -58.99 -78.35
N ASN A 37 -21.44 -59.79 -78.35
CA ASN A 37 -21.53 -61.06 -79.08
C ASN A 37 -22.80 -61.05 -79.95
N GLN A 38 -22.74 -61.67 -81.14
CA GLN A 38 -23.90 -61.94 -82.00
C GLN A 38 -24.02 -63.43 -82.28
N THR A 39 -25.23 -63.97 -82.22
CA THR A 39 -25.62 -65.27 -82.79
C THR A 39 -27.06 -65.19 -83.32
N LYS A 40 -27.40 -66.03 -84.30
CA LYS A 40 -28.65 -65.93 -85.09
C LYS A 40 -29.64 -67.07 -84.81
N LEU A 41 -30.90 -66.68 -84.59
CA LEU A 41 -32.14 -67.35 -85.08
C LEU A 41 -32.47 -68.77 -84.53
N PRO A 42 -33.70 -69.29 -84.69
CA PRO A 42 -34.84 -68.78 -85.49
C PRO A 42 -36.20 -68.61 -84.76
N ASP A 43 -37.15 -68.06 -85.53
CA ASP A 43 -38.63 -68.07 -85.38
C ASP A 43 -39.31 -67.48 -84.13
N GLY A 44 -40.55 -67.00 -84.33
CA GLY A 44 -41.49 -66.69 -83.23
C GLY A 44 -42.24 -65.35 -83.28
N ASN A 45 -43.23 -65.24 -84.15
CA ASN A 45 -44.36 -64.28 -84.12
C ASN A 45 -44.08 -62.76 -84.30
N LYS A 46 -45.09 -62.04 -84.82
CA LYS A 46 -45.13 -60.57 -84.89
C LYS A 46 -46.25 -60.06 -83.99
N ASP A 47 -45.93 -59.27 -82.97
CA ASP A 47 -46.92 -58.49 -82.22
C ASP A 47 -46.50 -57.02 -82.09
N SER A 48 -47.41 -56.11 -82.44
CA SER A 48 -47.15 -54.69 -82.70
C SER A 48 -47.39 -53.80 -81.48
N HIS A 49 -46.62 -54.00 -80.40
CA HIS A 49 -46.68 -53.11 -79.25
C HIS A 49 -46.03 -51.75 -79.53
N HIS A 50 -46.85 -50.70 -79.55
CA HIS A 50 -46.40 -49.31 -79.56
C HIS A 50 -45.58 -49.03 -78.29
N ARG A 51 -44.26 -48.85 -78.45
CA ARG A 51 -43.43 -48.28 -77.39
C ARG A 51 -43.78 -46.78 -77.26
N PRO A 52 -44.30 -46.30 -76.11
CA PRO A 52 -44.43 -44.86 -75.89
C PRO A 52 -43.04 -44.23 -76.00
N LYS A 53 -42.87 -43.27 -76.92
CA LYS A 53 -41.66 -42.45 -76.92
C LYS A 53 -41.69 -41.65 -75.61
N ARG A 54 -40.57 -41.63 -74.87
CA ARG A 54 -40.45 -40.80 -73.66
C ARG A 54 -40.72 -39.35 -74.04
N GLY A 55 -41.59 -38.67 -73.29
CA GLY A 55 -41.67 -37.21 -73.32
C GLY A 55 -40.31 -36.62 -72.99
N TRP A 56 -39.93 -35.55 -73.67
CA TRP A 56 -38.66 -34.87 -73.41
C TRP A 56 -38.80 -33.94 -72.21
N ILE A 57 -37.92 -34.14 -71.24
CA ILE A 57 -37.92 -33.45 -69.94
C ILE A 57 -37.11 -32.15 -70.10
N TRP A 58 -37.68 -31.17 -70.82
CA TRP A 58 -37.16 -29.79 -70.90
C TRP A 58 -37.77 -28.92 -69.79
N ASN A 59 -37.79 -29.44 -68.57
CA ASN A 59 -38.39 -28.78 -67.41
C ASN A 59 -37.62 -27.53 -66.95
N GLN A 60 -36.46 -27.25 -67.54
CA GLN A 60 -35.69 -26.03 -67.29
C GLN A 60 -35.00 -25.50 -68.55
N PHE A 61 -35.00 -24.17 -68.71
CA PHE A 61 -34.08 -23.44 -69.58
C PHE A 61 -33.12 -22.60 -68.73
N PHE A 62 -32.09 -22.05 -69.39
CA PHE A 62 -31.07 -21.22 -68.76
C PHE A 62 -30.89 -19.93 -69.56
N VAL A 63 -30.66 -18.82 -68.86
CA VAL A 63 -30.41 -17.50 -69.44
C VAL A 63 -29.36 -16.79 -68.59
N LEU A 64 -28.30 -16.25 -69.19
CA LEU A 64 -27.29 -15.47 -68.46
C LEU A 64 -27.88 -14.14 -68.01
N GLU A 65 -27.50 -13.67 -66.82
CA GLU A 65 -27.88 -12.34 -66.37
C GLU A 65 -27.10 -11.20 -67.03
N GLU A 66 -27.51 -9.97 -66.71
CA GLU A 66 -26.96 -8.68 -67.18
C GLU A 66 -26.41 -8.69 -68.62
N HIS A 67 -27.23 -9.20 -69.54
CA HIS A 67 -26.89 -9.33 -70.96
C HIS A 67 -26.77 -7.95 -71.64
N ILE A 68 -25.52 -7.52 -71.84
CA ILE A 68 -25.11 -6.21 -72.38
C ILE A 68 -25.37 -6.04 -73.91
N GLY A 69 -26.32 -6.79 -74.48
CA GLY A 69 -26.68 -6.75 -75.90
C GLY A 69 -27.93 -5.89 -76.19
N PRO A 70 -28.02 -5.22 -77.36
CA PRO A 70 -29.20 -4.45 -77.75
C PRO A 70 -30.39 -5.33 -78.20
N ASP A 71 -30.12 -6.57 -78.57
CA ASP A 71 -31.11 -7.55 -79.03
C ASP A 71 -31.63 -8.40 -77.87
N ALA A 72 -32.89 -8.85 -77.98
CA ALA A 72 -33.51 -9.73 -76.99
C ALA A 72 -32.77 -11.08 -76.91
N GLN A 73 -32.35 -11.45 -75.70
CA GLN A 73 -31.50 -12.60 -75.44
C GLN A 73 -32.26 -13.91 -75.64
N TYR A 74 -31.79 -14.79 -76.51
CA TYR A 74 -32.41 -16.11 -76.74
C TYR A 74 -32.21 -17.04 -75.54
N VAL A 75 -33.31 -17.59 -75.03
CA VAL A 75 -33.36 -18.46 -73.84
C VAL A 75 -33.48 -19.95 -74.21
N GLY A 76 -34.15 -20.25 -75.32
CA GLY A 76 -34.43 -21.61 -75.73
C GLY A 76 -35.59 -21.69 -76.72
N LYS A 77 -35.97 -22.92 -77.08
CA LYS A 77 -37.03 -23.20 -78.03
C LYS A 77 -37.94 -24.31 -77.51
N LEU A 78 -39.24 -24.06 -77.53
CA LEU A 78 -40.26 -25.08 -77.36
C LEU A 78 -40.65 -25.68 -78.71
N HIS A 79 -40.96 -26.97 -78.74
CA HIS A 79 -41.38 -27.66 -79.95
C HIS A 79 -42.36 -28.78 -79.61
N SER A 80 -43.56 -28.71 -80.20
CA SER A 80 -44.62 -29.71 -80.08
C SER A 80 -44.32 -30.89 -81.00
N ASN A 81 -44.64 -32.11 -80.56
CA ASN A 81 -44.57 -33.30 -81.40
C ASN A 81 -45.65 -33.33 -82.51
N SER A 82 -46.66 -32.46 -82.41
CA SER A 82 -47.72 -32.27 -83.42
C SER A 82 -47.37 -31.20 -84.47
N ASP A 83 -46.37 -30.37 -84.20
CA ASP A 83 -45.86 -29.36 -85.14
C ASP A 83 -45.01 -30.03 -86.23
N LYS A 84 -45.43 -29.87 -87.49
CA LYS A 84 -44.77 -30.46 -88.66
C LYS A 84 -43.89 -29.45 -89.41
N GLY A 85 -43.73 -28.24 -88.89
CA GLY A 85 -43.11 -27.12 -89.61
C GLY A 85 -44.00 -26.53 -90.71
N ASP A 86 -45.29 -26.87 -90.73
CA ASP A 86 -46.29 -26.34 -91.66
C ASP A 86 -47.00 -25.07 -91.12
N GLY A 87 -46.65 -24.63 -89.90
CA GLY A 87 -47.24 -23.45 -89.26
C GLY A 87 -48.68 -23.64 -88.79
N SER A 88 -49.12 -24.90 -88.61
CA SER A 88 -50.43 -25.28 -88.06
C SER A 88 -50.51 -25.20 -86.53
N VAL A 89 -49.37 -25.27 -85.83
CA VAL A 89 -49.28 -25.11 -84.38
C VAL A 89 -48.91 -23.67 -84.03
N GLN A 90 -49.49 -23.16 -82.93
CA GLN A 90 -49.19 -21.87 -82.32
C GLN A 90 -48.75 -22.11 -80.87
N TYR A 91 -47.64 -21.49 -80.46
CA TYR A 91 -47.07 -21.61 -79.12
C TYR A 91 -47.46 -20.42 -78.24
N LEU A 92 -48.09 -20.70 -77.10
CA LEU A 92 -48.51 -19.71 -76.11
C LEU A 92 -47.67 -19.85 -74.83
N LEU A 93 -47.43 -18.73 -74.16
CA LEU A 93 -46.60 -18.62 -72.95
C LEU A 93 -47.37 -17.87 -71.85
N SER A 94 -47.51 -18.50 -70.69
CA SER A 94 -48.21 -18.04 -69.49
C SER A 94 -47.27 -18.13 -68.26
N GLY A 95 -47.70 -17.60 -67.11
CA GLY A 95 -46.91 -17.61 -65.86
C GLY A 95 -46.03 -16.37 -65.66
N GLU A 96 -44.96 -16.51 -64.87
CA GLU A 96 -44.20 -15.39 -64.34
C GLU A 96 -43.41 -14.62 -65.40
N GLY A 97 -43.70 -13.32 -65.55
CA GLY A 97 -42.98 -12.45 -66.49
C GLY A 97 -43.29 -12.72 -67.96
N ALA A 98 -44.21 -13.63 -68.29
CA ALA A 98 -44.68 -13.85 -69.66
C ALA A 98 -45.20 -12.56 -70.30
N GLY A 99 -44.89 -12.34 -71.58
CA GLY A 99 -45.26 -11.14 -72.35
C GLY A 99 -44.43 -9.88 -72.06
N ASN A 100 -43.83 -9.77 -70.87
CA ASN A 100 -43.19 -8.56 -70.36
C ASN A 100 -41.65 -8.70 -70.19
N ILE A 101 -41.21 -9.82 -69.61
CA ILE A 101 -39.81 -10.21 -69.44
C ILE A 101 -39.47 -11.25 -70.51
N PHE A 102 -40.24 -12.34 -70.57
CA PHE A 102 -40.06 -13.42 -71.54
C PHE A 102 -41.15 -13.38 -72.62
N THR A 103 -40.75 -13.53 -73.88
CA THR A 103 -41.68 -13.62 -75.00
C THR A 103 -41.31 -14.76 -75.93
N ILE A 104 -42.31 -15.55 -76.30
CA ILE A 104 -42.19 -16.61 -77.30
C ILE A 104 -42.54 -16.09 -78.69
N ASN A 105 -41.84 -16.54 -79.72
CA ASN A 105 -42.31 -16.44 -81.09
C ASN A 105 -43.38 -17.51 -81.33
N GLU A 106 -44.63 -17.09 -81.45
CA GLU A 106 -45.80 -17.96 -81.54
C GLU A 106 -45.75 -18.98 -82.69
N LEU A 107 -44.99 -18.72 -83.75
CA LEU A 107 -44.89 -19.60 -84.94
C LEU A 107 -43.65 -20.49 -84.96
N THR A 108 -42.63 -20.20 -84.14
CA THR A 108 -41.38 -20.96 -84.13
C THR A 108 -41.06 -21.59 -82.78
N GLY A 109 -41.73 -21.17 -81.70
CA GLY A 109 -41.48 -21.64 -80.33
C GLY A 109 -40.24 -21.04 -79.66
N ASP A 110 -39.55 -20.07 -80.30
CA ASP A 110 -38.30 -19.49 -79.78
C ASP A 110 -38.59 -18.44 -78.68
N ILE A 111 -38.10 -18.71 -77.46
CA ILE A 111 -38.25 -17.85 -76.28
C ILE A 111 -37.06 -16.89 -76.18
N HIS A 112 -37.36 -15.60 -75.99
CA HIS A 112 -36.37 -14.55 -75.77
C HIS A 112 -36.69 -13.73 -74.51
N ALA A 113 -35.67 -13.31 -73.77
CA ALA A 113 -35.76 -12.32 -72.71
C ALA A 113 -35.62 -10.90 -73.31
N LYS A 114 -36.58 -10.02 -73.03
CA LYS A 114 -36.65 -8.65 -73.55
C LYS A 114 -36.05 -7.58 -72.61
N LYS A 115 -35.52 -8.00 -71.46
CA LYS A 115 -34.95 -7.13 -70.43
C LYS A 115 -33.72 -7.82 -69.85
N SER A 116 -32.80 -7.03 -69.29
CA SER A 116 -31.81 -7.57 -68.35
C SER A 116 -32.49 -8.33 -67.23
N LEU A 117 -31.78 -9.35 -66.77
CA LEU A 117 -32.10 -10.17 -65.62
C LEU A 117 -30.99 -9.98 -64.60
N ASP A 118 -31.34 -10.20 -63.33
CA ASP A 118 -30.56 -9.91 -62.13
C ASP A 118 -30.94 -11.04 -61.15
N ARG A 119 -29.98 -11.93 -60.89
CA ARG A 119 -30.16 -13.23 -60.22
C ARG A 119 -30.32 -13.05 -58.71
N GLU A 120 -29.61 -12.08 -58.14
CA GLU A 120 -29.64 -11.67 -56.73
C GLU A 120 -31.05 -11.24 -56.33
N LYS A 121 -31.76 -10.59 -57.26
CA LYS A 121 -33.17 -10.22 -57.12
C LYS A 121 -34.15 -11.31 -57.51
N LYS A 122 -33.88 -12.10 -58.55
CA LYS A 122 -34.71 -13.28 -58.90
C LYS A 122 -33.97 -14.35 -59.73
N SER A 123 -33.43 -15.35 -59.04
CA SER A 123 -32.67 -16.47 -59.61
C SER A 123 -33.43 -17.40 -60.58
N HIS A 124 -34.76 -17.43 -60.55
CA HIS A 124 -35.56 -18.28 -61.45
C HIS A 124 -37.01 -17.77 -61.60
N TYR A 125 -37.66 -18.16 -62.70
CA TYR A 125 -39.04 -17.86 -63.02
C TYR A 125 -39.79 -19.14 -63.38
N ILE A 126 -41.03 -19.28 -62.91
CA ILE A 126 -41.90 -20.42 -63.27
C ILE A 126 -42.87 -19.96 -64.37
N LEU A 127 -42.84 -20.64 -65.52
CA LEU A 127 -43.71 -20.36 -66.66
C LEU A 127 -44.43 -21.61 -67.11
N HIS A 128 -45.54 -21.42 -67.80
CA HIS A 128 -46.30 -22.50 -68.41
C HIS A 128 -46.37 -22.29 -69.93
N ALA A 129 -46.30 -23.37 -70.68
CA ALA A 129 -46.39 -23.38 -72.13
C ALA A 129 -47.59 -24.20 -72.58
N GLN A 130 -48.27 -23.72 -73.62
CA GLN A 130 -49.34 -24.46 -74.28
C GLN A 130 -49.17 -24.39 -75.80
N ALA A 131 -49.26 -25.55 -76.46
CA ALA A 131 -49.32 -25.63 -77.92
C ALA A 131 -50.78 -25.81 -78.35
N VAL A 132 -51.27 -24.93 -79.22
CA VAL A 132 -52.63 -24.97 -79.78
C VAL A 132 -52.61 -25.11 -81.29
N ASP A 133 -53.64 -25.73 -81.86
CA ASP A 133 -53.92 -25.69 -83.30
C ASP A 133 -54.37 -24.28 -83.68
N ARG A 134 -53.62 -23.65 -84.57
CA ARG A 134 -53.74 -22.23 -84.96
C ARG A 134 -55.05 -21.89 -85.70
N PHE A 135 -55.75 -22.89 -86.23
CA PHE A 135 -56.99 -22.71 -86.99
C PHE A 135 -58.24 -22.93 -86.14
N THR A 136 -58.13 -23.66 -85.02
CA THR A 136 -59.24 -24.06 -84.15
C THR A 136 -59.09 -23.61 -82.70
N ASN A 137 -57.93 -23.07 -82.31
CA ASN A 137 -57.54 -22.70 -80.94
C ASN A 137 -57.77 -23.83 -79.91
N ARG A 138 -57.62 -25.09 -80.33
CA ARG A 138 -57.67 -26.27 -79.46
C ARG A 138 -56.27 -26.66 -79.06
N ALA A 139 -56.04 -26.93 -77.78
CA ALA A 139 -54.78 -27.48 -77.30
C ALA A 139 -54.45 -28.80 -78.02
N VAL A 140 -53.29 -28.85 -78.69
CA VAL A 140 -52.74 -30.08 -79.29
C VAL A 140 -51.89 -30.85 -78.29
N GLU A 141 -51.32 -30.14 -77.31
CA GLU A 141 -50.65 -30.70 -76.13
C GLU A 141 -51.19 -30.03 -74.87
N PRO A 142 -51.20 -30.72 -73.71
CA PRO A 142 -51.59 -30.11 -72.44
C PRO A 142 -50.64 -28.98 -72.05
N GLU A 143 -51.10 -28.08 -71.17
CA GLU A 143 -50.24 -27.05 -70.59
C GLU A 143 -49.12 -27.70 -69.75
N SER A 144 -47.89 -27.23 -69.93
CA SER A 144 -46.68 -27.79 -69.32
C SER A 144 -45.90 -26.70 -68.58
N GLU A 145 -45.65 -26.92 -67.29
CA GLU A 145 -44.78 -26.07 -66.47
C GLU A 145 -43.30 -26.30 -66.80
N PHE A 146 -42.52 -25.22 -66.84
CA PHE A 146 -41.07 -25.23 -66.95
C PHE A 146 -40.45 -24.02 -66.23
N ILE A 147 -39.19 -24.14 -65.84
CA ILE A 147 -38.47 -23.12 -65.08
C ILE A 147 -37.43 -22.44 -65.97
N ILE A 148 -37.44 -21.11 -66.08
CA ILE A 148 -36.28 -20.37 -66.60
C ILE A 148 -35.38 -20.05 -65.41
N LYS A 149 -34.18 -20.65 -65.37
CA LYS A 149 -33.16 -20.32 -64.37
C LYS A 149 -32.24 -19.24 -64.92
N VAL A 150 -32.01 -18.21 -64.12
CA VAL A 150 -30.98 -17.22 -64.37
C VAL A 150 -29.63 -17.87 -64.06
N GLN A 151 -28.67 -17.73 -64.96
CA GLN A 151 -27.29 -18.18 -64.78
C GLN A 151 -26.43 -17.01 -64.31
N ASP A 152 -25.72 -17.32 -63.25
CA ASP A 152 -24.81 -16.46 -62.51
C ASP A 152 -23.68 -15.89 -63.37
N VAL A 153 -23.40 -14.60 -63.18
CA VAL A 153 -22.22 -13.90 -63.71
C VAL A 153 -21.53 -13.22 -62.54
N ASN A 154 -20.20 -13.40 -62.41
CA ASN A 154 -19.42 -12.87 -61.29
C ASN A 154 -19.27 -11.33 -61.36
N ASP A 155 -20.30 -10.60 -60.94
CA ASP A 155 -20.40 -9.13 -61.04
C ASP A 155 -20.35 -8.42 -59.67
N ASN A 156 -20.62 -9.12 -58.57
CA ASN A 156 -20.46 -8.57 -57.22
C ASN A 156 -19.05 -8.82 -56.68
N ALA A 157 -18.39 -7.76 -56.24
CA ALA A 157 -17.18 -7.91 -55.42
C ALA A 157 -17.56 -8.28 -53.97
N PRO A 158 -16.75 -9.13 -53.29
CA PRO A 158 -16.89 -9.41 -51.86
C PRO A 158 -16.91 -8.13 -51.02
N LYS A 159 -17.82 -8.04 -50.05
CA LYS A 159 -18.01 -6.88 -49.17
C LYS A 159 -17.81 -7.28 -47.70
N PHE A 160 -17.26 -6.38 -46.90
CA PHE A 160 -17.16 -6.53 -45.45
C PHE A 160 -18.21 -5.61 -44.79
N PRO A 161 -19.38 -6.13 -44.37
CA PRO A 161 -20.50 -5.28 -43.95
C PRO A 161 -20.20 -4.44 -42.70
N ASP A 162 -19.45 -4.99 -41.75
CA ASP A 162 -19.18 -4.37 -40.43
C ASP A 162 -17.77 -3.75 -40.33
N GLY A 163 -17.10 -3.49 -41.46
CA GLY A 163 -15.76 -2.91 -41.49
C GLY A 163 -15.73 -1.38 -41.43
N PRO A 164 -14.64 -0.75 -40.94
CA PRO A 164 -13.39 -1.35 -40.44
C PRO A 164 -13.54 -1.93 -39.03
N PHE A 165 -12.69 -2.91 -38.71
CA PHE A 165 -12.73 -3.65 -37.45
C PHE A 165 -11.66 -3.20 -36.47
N SER A 166 -11.92 -3.40 -35.17
CA SER A 166 -10.91 -3.33 -34.10
C SER A 166 -10.85 -4.67 -33.36
N ALA A 167 -9.65 -5.10 -32.97
CA ALA A 167 -9.42 -6.33 -32.23
C ALA A 167 -8.30 -6.16 -31.20
N PHE A 168 -8.25 -7.07 -30.24
CA PHE A 168 -7.30 -7.09 -29.14
C PHE A 168 -6.61 -8.45 -29.05
N VAL A 169 -5.33 -8.46 -28.72
CA VAL A 169 -4.57 -9.69 -28.42
C VAL A 169 -3.53 -9.38 -27.34
N PRO A 170 -3.28 -10.27 -26.37
CA PRO A 170 -2.12 -10.14 -25.51
C PRO A 170 -0.84 -10.00 -26.31
N GLU A 171 0.08 -9.19 -25.81
CA GLU A 171 1.46 -9.25 -26.26
C GLU A 171 2.15 -10.54 -25.79
N MET A 172 3.36 -10.77 -26.31
CA MET A 172 4.11 -12.03 -26.21
C MET A 172 3.32 -13.30 -26.60
N ALA A 173 2.16 -13.17 -27.25
CA ALA A 173 1.25 -14.28 -27.49
C ALA A 173 1.81 -15.30 -28.49
N ASP A 174 1.73 -16.59 -28.11
CA ASP A 174 2.22 -17.73 -28.89
C ASP A 174 1.81 -17.67 -30.37
N ILE A 175 2.73 -18.09 -31.25
CA ILE A 175 2.50 -18.16 -32.70
C ILE A 175 1.26 -19.01 -32.99
N GLY A 176 0.30 -18.44 -33.71
CA GLY A 176 -0.97 -19.09 -34.05
C GLY A 176 -2.12 -18.77 -33.10
N THR A 177 -1.91 -17.93 -32.07
CA THR A 177 -2.98 -17.40 -31.22
C THR A 177 -4.04 -16.71 -32.08
N SER A 178 -5.31 -17.04 -31.85
CA SER A 178 -6.45 -16.51 -32.62
C SER A 178 -6.83 -15.12 -32.15
N VAL A 179 -6.75 -14.11 -33.03
CA VAL A 179 -6.97 -12.70 -32.70
C VAL A 179 -8.40 -12.28 -33.01
N PHE A 180 -8.84 -12.51 -34.24
CA PHE A 180 -10.15 -12.09 -34.72
C PHE A 180 -10.57 -12.95 -35.92
N GLN A 181 -11.87 -13.13 -36.15
CA GLN A 181 -12.38 -13.78 -37.36
C GLN A 181 -13.21 -12.78 -38.16
N ILE A 182 -12.70 -12.38 -39.31
CA ILE A 182 -13.47 -11.56 -40.25
C ILE A 182 -14.43 -12.45 -41.05
N THR A 183 -15.52 -11.86 -41.52
CA THR A 183 -16.37 -12.45 -42.55
C THR A 183 -16.61 -11.41 -43.65
N ALA A 184 -16.37 -11.79 -44.90
CA ALA A 184 -16.89 -11.09 -46.06
C ALA A 184 -18.13 -11.82 -46.58
N THR A 185 -19.04 -11.06 -47.18
CA THR A 185 -20.21 -11.57 -47.89
C THR A 185 -20.09 -11.24 -49.37
N ASP A 186 -20.48 -12.21 -50.18
CA ASP A 186 -20.61 -12.06 -51.62
C ASP A 186 -22.07 -12.37 -51.99
N ALA A 187 -22.57 -11.78 -53.08
CA ALA A 187 -23.97 -11.90 -53.47
C ALA A 187 -24.20 -13.03 -54.49
N ASP A 188 -23.18 -13.34 -55.30
CA ASP A 188 -23.22 -14.24 -56.45
C ASP A 188 -23.47 -15.72 -56.03
N ASP A 189 -23.53 -16.65 -56.97
CA ASP A 189 -23.75 -18.07 -56.70
C ASP A 189 -22.45 -18.78 -56.29
N PRO A 190 -22.34 -19.38 -55.09
CA PRO A 190 -21.14 -20.10 -54.69
C PRO A 190 -20.99 -21.46 -55.41
N THR A 191 -22.01 -21.92 -56.15
CA THR A 191 -22.02 -23.21 -56.86
C THR A 191 -21.76 -23.09 -58.36
N TYR A 192 -22.16 -21.99 -58.99
CA TYR A 192 -21.82 -21.68 -60.38
C TYR A 192 -20.46 -20.97 -60.42
N GLY A 193 -19.56 -21.35 -61.34
CA GLY A 193 -18.22 -20.76 -61.46
C GLY A 193 -17.25 -20.97 -60.27
N ASN A 194 -17.75 -21.23 -59.07
CA ASN A 194 -17.19 -20.79 -57.78
C ASN A 194 -17.26 -19.25 -57.56
N SER A 195 -18.20 -18.51 -58.15
CA SER A 195 -18.25 -17.04 -58.14
C SER A 195 -18.13 -16.47 -56.72
N ALA A 196 -19.18 -16.58 -55.90
CA ALA A 196 -19.19 -16.12 -54.50
C ALA A 196 -18.29 -16.93 -53.52
N LYS A 197 -17.30 -17.69 -54.00
CA LYS A 197 -16.42 -18.50 -53.15
C LYS A 197 -15.18 -17.72 -52.73
N ILE A 198 -15.33 -17.00 -51.63
CA ILE A 198 -14.30 -16.12 -51.07
C ILE A 198 -13.05 -16.89 -50.62
N VAL A 199 -11.89 -16.28 -50.86
CA VAL A 199 -10.59 -16.58 -50.26
C VAL A 199 -10.01 -15.32 -49.63
N TYR A 200 -9.47 -15.44 -48.42
CA TYR A 200 -8.88 -14.32 -47.65
C TYR A 200 -7.35 -14.25 -47.82
N SER A 201 -6.79 -13.03 -47.85
CA SER A 201 -5.34 -12.79 -47.87
C SER A 201 -4.95 -11.47 -47.22
N ILE A 202 -3.76 -11.41 -46.61
CA ILE A 202 -3.22 -10.16 -46.03
C ILE A 202 -2.51 -9.35 -47.12
N LEU A 203 -2.90 -8.08 -47.27
CA LEU A 203 -2.19 -7.09 -48.09
C LEU A 203 -1.14 -6.32 -47.26
N GLN A 204 -1.45 -6.03 -45.99
CA GLN A 204 -0.57 -5.34 -45.05
C GLN A 204 -0.76 -5.93 -43.64
N GLY A 205 0.31 -6.15 -42.89
CA GLY A 205 0.29 -6.79 -41.56
C GLY A 205 1.26 -7.97 -41.41
N GLN A 206 1.81 -8.47 -42.52
CA GLN A 206 3.01 -9.30 -42.49
C GLN A 206 4.21 -8.49 -41.93
N PRO A 207 5.16 -9.12 -41.21
CA PRO A 207 5.20 -10.53 -40.80
C PRO A 207 4.46 -10.85 -39.49
N PHE A 208 3.79 -9.88 -38.87
CA PHE A 208 3.23 -10.00 -37.51
C PHE A 208 2.01 -10.92 -37.42
N PHE A 209 1.17 -10.94 -38.45
CA PHE A 209 -0.07 -11.72 -38.48
C PHE A 209 -0.18 -12.62 -39.71
N THR A 210 -0.96 -13.70 -39.60
CA THR A 210 -1.43 -14.54 -40.71
C THR A 210 -2.96 -14.55 -40.74
N VAL A 211 -3.56 -14.92 -41.87
CA VAL A 211 -5.01 -15.15 -41.98
C VAL A 211 -5.24 -16.52 -42.61
N ASP A 212 -6.19 -17.28 -42.07
CA ASP A 212 -6.66 -18.51 -42.70
C ASP A 212 -7.43 -18.15 -43.99
N PRO A 213 -6.97 -18.61 -45.17
CA PRO A 213 -7.56 -18.22 -46.45
C PRO A 213 -8.98 -18.75 -46.67
N LYS A 214 -9.48 -19.67 -45.84
CA LYS A 214 -10.84 -20.23 -45.92
C LYS A 214 -11.76 -19.72 -44.82
N THR A 215 -11.24 -19.57 -43.59
CA THR A 215 -12.08 -19.24 -42.42
C THR A 215 -12.06 -17.76 -42.04
N GLY A 216 -11.12 -16.97 -42.54
CA GLY A 216 -11.00 -15.55 -42.17
C GLY A 216 -10.41 -15.33 -40.76
N VAL A 217 -9.97 -16.39 -40.08
CA VAL A 217 -9.35 -16.29 -38.75
C VAL A 217 -7.94 -15.69 -38.88
N ILE A 218 -7.76 -14.50 -38.33
CA ILE A 218 -6.48 -13.82 -38.17
C ILE A 218 -5.76 -14.39 -36.94
N ARG A 219 -4.47 -14.70 -37.09
CA ARG A 219 -3.61 -15.26 -36.04
C ARG A 219 -2.30 -14.51 -35.91
N THR A 220 -1.72 -14.49 -34.72
CA THR A 220 -0.32 -14.07 -34.51
C THR A 220 0.63 -14.96 -35.33
N ALA A 221 1.71 -14.37 -35.84
CA ALA A 221 2.75 -15.07 -36.60
C ALA A 221 4.17 -14.82 -36.09
N LEU A 222 4.34 -13.85 -35.18
CA LEU A 222 5.55 -13.64 -34.37
C LEU A 222 5.21 -13.71 -32.88
N PRO A 223 6.07 -14.32 -32.03
CA PRO A 223 5.84 -14.47 -30.60
C PRO A 223 6.32 -13.27 -29.77
N ASN A 224 7.15 -12.40 -30.35
CA ASN A 224 7.76 -11.24 -29.69
C ASN A 224 7.11 -9.93 -30.19
N MET A 225 5.78 -9.92 -30.22
CA MET A 225 5.00 -8.69 -30.31
C MET A 225 4.93 -8.08 -28.90
N ASP A 226 5.18 -6.79 -28.81
CA ASP A 226 5.69 -6.07 -27.62
C ASP A 226 5.11 -4.65 -27.67
N ARG A 227 4.39 -4.25 -26.63
CA ARG A 227 3.49 -3.08 -26.58
C ARG A 227 4.25 -1.80 -26.25
N GLU A 228 5.27 -1.92 -25.40
CA GLU A 228 6.22 -0.86 -25.01
C GLU A 228 6.99 -0.39 -26.25
N THR A 229 7.38 -1.30 -27.14
CA THR A 229 7.90 -0.98 -28.47
C THR A 229 6.79 -0.53 -29.42
N ARG A 230 5.63 -1.23 -29.44
CA ARG A 230 4.54 -0.93 -30.38
C ARG A 230 3.16 -1.50 -29.98
N GLU A 231 2.34 -0.67 -29.35
CA GLU A 231 0.94 -1.00 -28.99
C GLU A 231 -0.02 -1.32 -30.17
N MET A 232 0.14 -0.76 -31.37
CA MET A 232 -0.91 -0.82 -32.42
C MET A 232 -0.43 -1.23 -33.83
N TYR A 233 -1.19 -2.13 -34.44
CA TYR A 233 -0.97 -2.69 -35.77
C TYR A 233 -2.21 -2.53 -36.66
N SER A 234 -2.04 -1.91 -37.84
CA SER A 234 -3.09 -1.84 -38.86
C SER A 234 -2.87 -2.97 -39.87
N VAL A 235 -3.84 -3.88 -39.98
CA VAL A 235 -3.80 -5.05 -40.86
C VAL A 235 -4.87 -4.90 -41.95
N ILE A 236 -4.45 -4.88 -43.22
CA ILE A 236 -5.38 -4.81 -44.36
C ILE A 236 -5.59 -6.21 -44.89
N ILE A 237 -6.84 -6.68 -44.86
CA ILE A 237 -7.25 -7.99 -45.40
C ILE A 237 -8.02 -7.77 -46.70
N GLN A 238 -7.69 -8.56 -47.72
CA GLN A 238 -8.47 -8.72 -48.94
C GLN A 238 -9.34 -9.97 -48.85
N ALA A 239 -10.61 -9.84 -49.25
CA ALA A 239 -11.47 -10.95 -49.61
C ALA A 239 -11.57 -10.98 -51.14
N LYS A 240 -11.31 -12.13 -51.75
CA LYS A 240 -11.35 -12.30 -53.20
C LYS A 240 -12.22 -13.47 -53.59
N ASP A 241 -13.11 -13.26 -54.55
CA ASP A 241 -14.07 -14.24 -55.07
C ASP A 241 -13.39 -15.31 -55.95
N MET A 242 -14.16 -16.10 -56.71
CA MET A 242 -13.68 -17.12 -57.67
C MET A 242 -12.66 -18.11 -57.07
N ALA A 243 -12.74 -18.42 -55.78
CA ALA A 243 -11.72 -19.15 -55.01
C ALA A 243 -10.29 -18.56 -55.10
N GLY A 244 -10.18 -17.24 -55.24
CA GLY A 244 -8.95 -16.48 -55.40
C GLY A 244 -8.40 -16.39 -56.84
N SER A 245 -9.11 -16.97 -57.82
CA SER A 245 -8.62 -17.17 -59.21
C SER A 245 -8.28 -15.88 -59.96
N VAL A 246 -7.40 -15.97 -60.97
CA VAL A 246 -7.10 -14.83 -61.86
C VAL A 246 -8.34 -14.50 -62.69
N GLY A 247 -8.85 -13.27 -62.56
CA GLY A 247 -10.13 -12.82 -63.13
C GLY A 247 -11.12 -12.35 -62.06
N GLY A 248 -11.03 -12.90 -60.85
CA GLY A 248 -11.93 -12.59 -59.75
C GLY A 248 -11.79 -11.19 -59.14
N LEU A 249 -12.91 -10.61 -58.71
CA LEU A 249 -13.04 -9.32 -58.02
C LEU A 249 -12.64 -9.44 -56.53
N SER A 250 -12.44 -8.30 -55.87
CA SER A 250 -12.02 -8.28 -54.47
C SER A 250 -12.49 -7.07 -53.69
N GLY A 251 -12.95 -7.29 -52.47
CA GLY A 251 -13.07 -6.26 -51.44
C GLY A 251 -11.85 -6.26 -50.52
N SER A 252 -11.67 -5.17 -49.77
CA SER A 252 -10.68 -5.10 -48.69
C SER A 252 -11.23 -4.35 -47.49
N THR A 253 -10.73 -4.69 -46.30
CA THR A 253 -11.05 -4.04 -45.04
C THR A 253 -9.80 -3.88 -44.19
N THR A 254 -9.85 -2.95 -43.23
CA THR A 254 -8.80 -2.73 -42.25
C THR A 254 -9.24 -3.30 -40.90
N VAL A 255 -8.34 -4.04 -40.25
CA VAL A 255 -8.45 -4.51 -38.87
C VAL A 255 -7.36 -3.82 -38.07
N ASN A 256 -7.74 -2.98 -37.13
CA ASN A 256 -6.84 -2.34 -36.18
C ASN A 256 -6.68 -3.26 -34.97
N ILE A 257 -5.48 -3.82 -34.80
CA ILE A 257 -5.15 -4.74 -33.70
C ILE A 257 -4.32 -3.96 -32.68
N SER A 258 -4.86 -3.83 -31.47
CA SER A 258 -4.12 -3.32 -30.31
C SER A 258 -3.60 -4.48 -29.47
N LEU A 259 -2.35 -4.37 -29.02
CA LEU A 259 -1.81 -5.24 -27.98
C LEU A 259 -2.45 -4.90 -26.63
N THR A 260 -2.76 -5.92 -25.84
CA THR A 260 -3.17 -5.78 -24.45
C THR A 260 -2.04 -6.18 -23.52
N ASP A 261 -1.75 -5.27 -22.61
CA ASP A 261 -0.71 -5.28 -21.60
C ASP A 261 -0.60 -6.61 -20.82
N VAL A 262 0.64 -7.07 -20.60
CA VAL A 262 0.98 -8.17 -19.67
C VAL A 262 2.11 -7.72 -18.76
N ASN A 263 2.20 -8.25 -17.53
CA ASN A 263 3.25 -7.86 -16.59
C ASN A 263 4.57 -8.56 -16.92
N ASP A 264 5.38 -7.98 -17.82
CA ASP A 264 6.69 -8.52 -18.24
C ASP A 264 7.88 -7.56 -18.01
N ASN A 265 7.65 -6.29 -17.62
CA ASN A 265 8.71 -5.34 -17.26
C ASN A 265 8.86 -5.16 -15.75
N PRO A 266 9.51 -6.11 -15.02
CA PRO A 266 9.65 -6.04 -13.57
C PRO A 266 10.33 -4.74 -13.12
N PRO A 267 9.88 -4.14 -12.00
CA PRO A 267 10.26 -2.80 -11.59
C PRO A 267 11.75 -2.69 -11.29
N GLN A 268 12.36 -1.58 -11.69
CA GLN A 268 13.80 -1.34 -11.56
C GLN A 268 14.06 0.10 -11.09
N PHE A 269 14.84 0.25 -10.01
CA PHE A 269 15.35 1.56 -9.63
C PHE A 269 16.48 2.01 -10.58
N PRO A 270 16.40 3.20 -11.20
CA PRO A 270 17.46 3.73 -12.08
C PRO A 270 18.86 3.80 -11.46
N GLN A 271 18.96 3.81 -10.12
CA GLN A 271 20.20 3.71 -9.37
C GLN A 271 20.03 2.76 -8.18
N LYS A 272 21.08 1.99 -7.86
CA LYS A 272 21.11 1.14 -6.64
C LYS A 272 21.55 1.89 -5.37
N ASN A 273 22.04 3.12 -5.54
CA ASN A 273 22.50 4.00 -4.46
C ASN A 273 22.06 5.43 -4.75
N TYR A 274 21.19 5.99 -3.92
CA TYR A 274 20.78 7.39 -3.96
C TYR A 274 21.38 8.16 -2.77
N GLN A 275 21.50 9.47 -2.89
CA GLN A 275 21.86 10.37 -1.79
C GLN A 275 20.91 11.56 -1.73
N LEU A 276 20.52 11.95 -0.52
CA LEU A 276 19.62 13.06 -0.24
C LEU A 276 20.14 13.85 0.96
N TYR A 277 20.07 15.18 0.90
CA TYR A 277 20.37 16.06 2.03
C TYR A 277 19.07 16.47 2.70
N VAL A 278 19.00 16.37 4.03
CA VAL A 278 17.84 16.76 4.83
C VAL A 278 18.33 17.58 6.03
N PRO A 279 17.90 18.85 6.20
CA PRO A 279 18.23 19.62 7.40
C PRO A 279 17.59 18.98 8.63
N GLU A 280 18.22 19.07 9.80
CA GLU A 280 17.65 18.46 11.01
C GLU A 280 16.35 19.12 11.47
N SER A 281 16.20 20.42 11.21
CA SER A 281 14.97 21.21 11.39
C SER A 281 13.79 20.78 10.47
N ALA A 282 13.92 19.68 9.73
CA ALA A 282 12.83 19.06 8.99
C ALA A 282 11.68 18.64 9.93
N GLN A 283 10.47 19.11 9.64
CA GLN A 283 9.30 18.84 10.47
C GLN A 283 8.85 17.37 10.40
N VAL A 284 8.61 16.79 11.57
CA VAL A 284 7.99 15.47 11.72
C VAL A 284 6.64 15.43 10.98
N GLY A 285 6.37 14.29 10.32
CA GLY A 285 5.18 14.09 9.50
C GLY A 285 5.21 14.76 8.12
N LYS A 286 6.25 15.53 7.77
CA LYS A 286 6.42 16.09 6.42
C LYS A 286 7.27 15.18 5.53
N ALA A 287 7.04 15.29 4.22
CA ALA A 287 7.84 14.65 3.20
C ALA A 287 9.23 15.32 3.12
N VAL A 288 10.28 14.52 3.28
CA VAL A 288 11.69 14.94 3.17
C VAL A 288 12.30 14.56 1.82
N GLY A 289 11.72 13.59 1.11
CA GLY A 289 12.22 13.13 -0.18
C GLY A 289 11.22 12.30 -0.98
N LYS A 290 11.63 11.97 -2.21
CA LYS A 290 10.89 11.09 -3.12
C LYS A 290 11.84 10.08 -3.77
N ILE A 291 11.31 8.92 -4.13
CA ILE A 291 12.03 7.89 -4.88
C ILE A 291 11.07 7.17 -5.83
N ARG A 292 11.56 6.62 -6.94
CA ARG A 292 10.74 5.90 -7.91
C ARG A 292 11.50 4.76 -8.58
N ALA A 293 10.84 3.62 -8.75
CA ALA A 293 11.22 2.58 -9.69
C ALA A 293 10.54 2.83 -11.06
N ASN A 294 11.23 2.48 -12.13
CA ASN A 294 10.66 2.40 -13.47
C ASN A 294 10.05 1.02 -13.68
N ASP A 295 8.88 1.01 -14.31
CA ASP A 295 8.00 -0.13 -14.56
C ASP A 295 7.12 0.37 -15.72
N GLU A 296 7.30 -0.21 -16.91
CA GLU A 296 6.86 0.41 -18.18
C GLU A 296 5.49 -0.12 -18.67
N ASP A 297 4.98 -1.17 -18.01
CA ASP A 297 3.66 -1.80 -18.21
C ASP A 297 2.51 -0.83 -17.81
N LEU A 298 1.25 -1.22 -17.99
CA LEU A 298 0.09 -0.34 -17.78
C LEU A 298 -0.87 -0.79 -16.67
N GLY A 299 -1.41 0.23 -15.99
CA GLY A 299 -2.49 0.06 -15.01
C GLY A 299 -2.05 -0.81 -13.84
N ILE A 300 -2.75 -1.91 -13.60
CA ILE A 300 -2.44 -2.84 -12.51
C ILE A 300 -1.10 -3.56 -12.71
N ASN A 301 -0.67 -3.77 -13.96
CA ASN A 301 0.61 -4.41 -14.26
C ASN A 301 1.82 -3.52 -13.97
N SER A 302 1.65 -2.23 -13.69
CA SER A 302 2.73 -1.35 -13.21
C SER A 302 2.36 -0.58 -11.94
N GLU A 303 1.38 -1.09 -11.18
CA GLU A 303 0.99 -0.54 -9.89
C GLU A 303 2.05 -0.88 -8.83
N MET A 304 2.66 0.17 -8.29
CA MET A 304 3.82 0.06 -7.40
C MET A 304 3.44 0.30 -5.95
N THR A 305 4.10 -0.40 -5.03
CA THR A 305 4.08 -0.12 -3.59
C THR A 305 5.50 -0.06 -3.05
N TYR A 306 5.80 0.95 -2.23
CA TYR A 306 7.13 1.15 -1.65
C TYR A 306 7.16 0.87 -0.15
N ARG A 307 8.26 0.27 0.34
CA ARG A 307 8.51 0.08 1.78
C ARG A 307 9.98 0.23 2.15
N ILE A 308 10.23 0.71 3.37
CA ILE A 308 11.56 0.67 4.01
C ILE A 308 11.71 -0.71 4.67
N THR A 309 12.81 -1.40 4.42
CA THR A 309 13.03 -2.80 4.83
C THR A 309 14.01 -2.98 6.00
N ASN A 310 14.74 -1.93 6.40
CA ASN A 310 15.63 -1.94 7.56
C ASN A 310 14.98 -1.24 8.76
N GLU A 311 15.11 -1.83 9.95
CA GLU A 311 14.42 -1.42 11.18
C GLU A 311 14.74 0.02 11.61
N GLU A 312 16.03 0.38 11.66
CA GLU A 312 16.46 1.76 11.97
C GLU A 312 15.84 2.80 11.02
N GLY A 313 15.79 2.47 9.73
CA GLY A 313 15.19 3.34 8.72
C GLY A 313 13.69 3.49 8.91
N ALA A 314 12.99 2.40 9.21
CA ALA A 314 11.56 2.37 9.45
C ALA A 314 11.16 3.01 10.81
N ALA A 315 12.07 3.10 11.78
CA ALA A 315 11.85 3.81 13.02
C ALA A 315 11.85 5.34 12.80
N MET A 316 12.89 5.88 12.16
CA MET A 316 13.07 7.33 11.95
C MET A 316 12.25 7.90 10.79
N PHE A 317 11.93 7.08 9.78
CA PHE A 317 11.24 7.50 8.56
C PHE A 317 10.07 6.59 8.21
N SER A 318 9.08 7.14 7.52
CA SER A 318 8.04 6.40 6.81
C SER A 318 8.19 6.56 5.31
N ILE A 319 7.57 5.67 4.56
CA ILE A 319 7.35 5.84 3.13
C ILE A 319 5.88 5.52 2.83
N SER A 320 5.24 6.39 2.06
CA SER A 320 3.91 6.15 1.47
C SER A 320 4.04 6.11 -0.05
N THR A 321 3.01 5.62 -0.75
CA THR A 321 3.02 5.56 -2.22
C THR A 321 2.01 6.55 -2.79
N ASP A 322 2.47 7.39 -3.72
CA ASP A 322 1.70 8.30 -4.56
C ASP A 322 1.30 7.53 -5.83
N SER A 323 0.12 6.90 -5.82
CA SER A 323 -0.32 6.04 -6.93
C SER A 323 -0.43 6.79 -8.26
N ASP A 324 -0.85 8.06 -8.25
CA ASP A 324 -0.97 8.91 -9.44
C ASP A 324 0.37 9.08 -10.18
N LYS A 325 1.49 9.15 -9.43
CA LYS A 325 2.84 9.39 -9.98
C LYS A 325 3.71 8.14 -9.96
N ARG A 326 3.24 7.07 -9.30
CA ARG A 326 3.97 5.83 -8.98
C ARG A 326 5.27 6.11 -8.20
N GLU A 327 5.23 7.09 -7.30
CA GLU A 327 6.39 7.55 -6.50
C GLU A 327 6.26 7.14 -5.02
N GLY A 328 7.38 6.75 -4.40
CA GLY A 328 7.48 6.59 -2.94
C GLY A 328 7.80 7.94 -2.30
N ILE A 329 6.88 8.47 -1.49
CA ILE A 329 7.06 9.71 -0.71
C ILE A 329 7.66 9.34 0.65
N ILE A 330 8.86 9.81 0.92
CA ILE A 330 9.59 9.54 2.16
C ILE A 330 9.33 10.68 3.13
N SER A 331 8.83 10.36 4.32
CA SER A 331 8.43 11.33 5.34
C SER A 331 9.11 11.04 6.68
N LEU A 332 9.29 12.07 7.50
CA LEU A 332 9.95 11.95 8.80
C LEU A 332 8.99 11.45 9.89
N ARG A 333 9.42 10.52 10.76
CA ARG A 333 8.64 10.01 11.90
C ARG A 333 9.06 10.58 13.25
N MET A 334 10.36 10.78 13.45
CA MET A 334 10.98 11.28 14.68
C MET A 334 11.85 12.49 14.34
N PRO A 335 12.05 13.46 15.25
CA PRO A 335 12.93 14.59 14.98
C PRO A 335 14.35 14.11 14.62
N LEU A 336 15.01 14.87 13.75
CA LEU A 336 16.40 14.66 13.40
C LEU A 336 17.30 15.45 14.35
N ASP A 337 18.56 15.04 14.42
CA ASP A 337 19.56 15.58 15.32
C ASP A 337 20.94 15.24 14.72
N TYR A 338 21.63 16.27 14.24
CA TYR A 338 22.91 16.17 13.55
C TYR A 338 24.00 15.73 14.55
N GLU A 339 23.98 16.19 15.80
CA GLU A 339 25.02 15.89 16.79
C GLU A 339 24.98 14.44 17.24
N LYS A 340 23.78 13.88 17.38
CA LYS A 340 23.55 12.46 17.62
C LYS A 340 23.81 11.62 16.36
N LYS A 341 23.32 12.03 15.17
CA LYS A 341 23.45 11.20 13.95
C LYS A 341 23.40 11.95 12.61
N LYS A 342 24.60 12.33 12.15
CA LYS A 342 24.90 13.02 10.86
C LYS A 342 24.48 12.27 9.56
N ALA A 343 24.05 11.00 9.60
CA ALA A 343 23.59 10.27 8.42
C ALA A 343 22.75 9.01 8.74
N TYR A 344 21.81 8.68 7.84
CA TYR A 344 20.99 7.45 7.87
C TYR A 344 21.04 6.71 6.52
N SER A 345 20.79 5.40 6.53
CA SER A 345 20.61 4.59 5.32
C SER A 345 19.25 3.90 5.34
N LEU A 346 18.47 4.04 4.28
CA LEU A 346 17.21 3.33 4.06
C LEU A 346 17.39 2.31 2.94
N ASN A 347 17.08 1.04 3.22
CA ASN A 347 16.95 0.00 2.21
C ASN A 347 15.51 0.02 1.71
N ILE A 348 15.26 0.66 0.58
CA ILE A 348 13.93 0.84 0.02
C ILE A 348 13.67 -0.28 -0.99
N GLU A 349 12.52 -0.93 -0.85
CA GLU A 349 12.00 -1.94 -1.77
C GLU A 349 10.77 -1.38 -2.48
N GLY A 350 10.77 -1.43 -3.81
CA GLY A 350 9.60 -1.18 -4.65
C GLY A 350 9.05 -2.51 -5.13
N ILE A 351 7.74 -2.73 -4.98
CA ILE A 351 7.06 -3.99 -5.27
C ILE A 351 5.87 -3.72 -6.18
N ASN A 352 5.87 -4.36 -7.34
CA ASN A 352 4.72 -4.45 -8.23
C ASN A 352 3.71 -5.42 -7.59
N THR A 353 2.48 -4.97 -7.36
CA THR A 353 1.49 -5.74 -6.59
C THR A 353 0.86 -6.89 -7.39
N HIS A 354 0.96 -6.86 -8.73
CA HIS A 354 0.27 -7.79 -9.62
C HIS A 354 1.19 -8.91 -10.13
N LEU A 355 1.38 -9.94 -9.30
CA LEU A 355 2.27 -11.06 -9.61
C LEU A 355 1.74 -11.94 -10.76
N ASP A 356 2.42 -11.98 -11.90
CA ASP A 356 2.17 -12.97 -12.96
C ASP A 356 3.22 -14.10 -12.93
N PRO A 357 2.85 -15.33 -12.51
CA PRO A 357 3.78 -16.46 -12.51
C PRO A 357 4.42 -16.76 -13.87
N ARG A 358 3.76 -16.40 -14.99
CA ARG A 358 4.26 -16.64 -16.36
C ARG A 358 5.54 -15.88 -16.64
N PHE A 359 5.68 -14.66 -16.14
CA PHE A 359 6.81 -13.76 -16.43
C PHE A 359 7.84 -13.67 -15.30
N SER A 360 7.64 -14.41 -14.21
CA SER A 360 8.57 -14.54 -13.06
C SER A 360 10.00 -14.99 -13.40
N TYR A 361 10.29 -15.38 -14.65
CA TYR A 361 11.62 -15.68 -15.16
C TYR A 361 12.40 -14.44 -15.64
N LEU A 362 11.73 -13.33 -15.93
CA LEU A 362 12.34 -12.05 -16.33
C LEU A 362 12.93 -11.31 -15.13
N GLY A 363 12.28 -11.44 -13.97
CA GLY A 363 12.81 -10.98 -12.69
C GLY A 363 11.83 -11.24 -11.54
N PRO A 364 12.25 -10.95 -10.30
CA PRO A 364 11.29 -10.72 -9.22
C PRO A 364 10.46 -9.46 -9.56
N PHE A 365 9.16 -9.46 -9.25
CA PHE A 365 8.25 -8.31 -9.37
C PHE A 365 8.53 -7.22 -8.30
N LYS A 366 9.80 -6.99 -8.00
CA LYS A 366 10.30 -6.08 -6.99
C LYS A 366 11.80 -5.83 -7.15
N ASP A 367 12.25 -4.62 -6.80
CA ASP A 367 13.66 -4.27 -6.74
C ASP A 367 14.00 -3.54 -5.43
N THR A 368 15.29 -3.49 -5.10
CA THR A 368 15.80 -2.81 -3.91
C THR A 368 16.90 -1.80 -4.25
N THR A 369 16.94 -0.72 -3.48
CA THR A 369 17.95 0.35 -3.59
C THR A 369 18.26 0.92 -2.21
N MET A 370 19.50 1.40 -2.01
CA MET A 370 19.87 2.11 -0.80
C MET A 370 19.74 3.62 -1.02
N LEU A 371 18.96 4.31 -0.18
CA LEU A 371 19.01 5.76 -0.05
C LEU A 371 19.84 6.13 1.17
N LYS A 372 20.94 6.84 0.99
CA LYS A 372 21.67 7.48 2.10
C LYS A 372 21.14 8.91 2.30
N LEU A 373 20.57 9.18 3.46
CA LEU A 373 20.27 10.54 3.90
C LEU A 373 21.50 11.09 4.64
N ILE A 374 21.93 12.28 4.23
CA ILE A 374 22.95 13.08 4.90
C ILE A 374 22.19 14.15 5.67
N ILE A 375 22.36 14.18 6.99
CA ILE A 375 21.69 15.19 7.82
C ILE A 375 22.49 16.49 7.72
N GLY A 376 21.77 17.60 7.63
CA GLY A 376 22.32 18.95 7.59
C GLY A 376 22.22 19.62 8.95
N ASP A 377 23.39 20.09 9.41
CA ASP A 377 23.63 21.04 10.50
C ASP A 377 22.76 22.31 10.34
N VAL A 378 22.06 22.76 11.38
CA VAL A 378 21.23 23.98 11.36
C VAL A 378 21.27 24.76 12.68
N ASP A 379 22.23 25.70 12.80
CA ASP A 379 22.23 26.94 13.60
C ASP A 379 21.27 26.92 14.81
N GLU A 380 21.65 26.26 15.91
CA GLU A 380 20.87 26.14 17.14
C GLU A 380 21.26 27.17 18.24
N ALA A 381 20.49 27.23 19.33
CA ALA A 381 20.80 28.10 20.47
C ALA A 381 21.73 27.39 21.48
N PRO A 382 22.76 28.07 22.05
CA PRO A 382 23.68 27.47 23.01
C PRO A 382 22.99 26.80 24.20
N VAL A 383 23.30 25.54 24.49
CA VAL A 383 22.62 24.74 25.51
C VAL A 383 23.38 24.82 26.85
N PHE A 384 22.69 25.16 27.94
CA PHE A 384 23.26 25.16 29.29
C PHE A 384 23.58 23.74 29.76
N THR A 385 24.63 23.59 30.58
CA THR A 385 25.06 22.28 31.08
C THR A 385 24.17 21.69 32.19
N MET A 386 23.25 22.49 32.74
CA MET A 386 22.27 22.11 33.75
C MET A 386 20.94 22.83 33.46
N ASP A 387 19.81 22.18 33.76
CA ASP A 387 18.46 22.75 33.59
C ASP A 387 18.16 23.92 34.56
N TYR A 388 18.92 23.99 35.66
CA TYR A 388 18.89 25.06 36.66
C TYR A 388 20.22 25.08 37.43
N TYR A 389 20.55 26.20 38.06
CA TYR A 389 21.68 26.29 38.99
C TYR A 389 21.20 26.79 40.36
N ILE A 390 21.75 26.22 41.44
CA ILE A 390 21.66 26.75 42.80
C ILE A 390 23.05 27.22 43.20
N MET A 391 23.14 28.41 43.79
CA MET A 391 24.40 29.04 44.21
C MET A 391 24.23 29.69 45.59
N ASP A 392 25.28 29.71 46.39
CA ASP A 392 25.23 30.18 47.78
C ASP A 392 26.12 31.41 48.01
N VAL A 393 25.63 32.43 48.73
CA VAL A 393 26.43 33.61 49.10
C VAL A 393 26.03 34.14 50.47
N TYR A 394 26.99 34.50 51.32
CA TYR A 394 26.71 35.12 52.62
C TYR A 394 26.17 36.54 52.45
N GLU A 395 25.20 36.95 53.26
CA GLU A 395 24.53 38.25 53.12
C GLU A 395 25.48 39.46 53.18
N ASN A 396 26.38 39.47 54.16
CA ASN A 396 27.37 40.52 54.35
C ASN A 396 28.52 40.53 53.33
N ALA A 397 28.44 39.72 52.27
CA ALA A 397 29.40 39.71 51.18
C ALA A 397 29.53 41.11 50.53
N PRO A 398 30.75 41.62 50.32
CA PRO A 398 30.94 42.89 49.63
C PRO A 398 30.49 42.80 48.16
N ALA A 399 30.29 43.96 47.54
CA ALA A 399 30.11 44.05 46.09
C ALA A 399 31.34 43.48 45.36
N GLY A 400 31.09 42.66 44.34
CA GLY A 400 32.12 41.93 43.58
C GLY A 400 32.49 40.56 44.14
N THR A 401 31.73 40.02 45.11
CA THR A 401 31.91 38.64 45.56
C THR A 401 31.41 37.66 44.50
N GLU A 402 32.23 36.65 44.20
CA GLU A 402 31.90 35.52 43.32
C GLU A 402 30.83 34.63 43.97
N VAL A 403 29.72 34.39 43.25
CA VAL A 403 28.57 33.60 43.72
C VAL A 403 28.57 32.20 43.11
N GLY A 404 28.93 32.10 41.83
CA GLY A 404 29.02 30.84 41.09
C GLY A 404 29.15 31.09 39.59
N MET A 405 29.24 30.04 38.78
CA MET A 405 29.46 30.13 37.34
C MET A 405 28.47 29.24 36.60
N VAL A 406 27.72 29.81 35.65
CA VAL A 406 26.93 29.04 34.69
C VAL A 406 27.79 28.70 33.47
N THR A 407 27.45 27.63 32.76
CA THR A 407 28.14 27.28 31.50
C THR A 407 27.14 26.78 30.46
N ALA A 408 27.23 27.31 29.25
CA ALA A 408 26.52 26.81 28.08
C ALA A 408 27.51 26.53 26.94
N GLN A 409 27.12 25.68 26.01
CA GLN A 409 27.90 25.32 24.83
C GLN A 409 26.98 25.33 23.61
N ASP A 410 27.42 25.95 22.52
CA ASP A 410 26.86 25.69 21.19
C ASP A 410 26.91 24.17 20.90
N PRO A 411 25.78 23.51 20.56
CA PRO A 411 25.78 22.11 20.15
C PRO A 411 26.43 21.91 18.78
N ASP A 412 26.33 22.89 17.88
CA ASP A 412 26.58 22.77 16.44
C ASP A 412 28.03 22.36 16.11
N SER A 413 28.26 21.90 14.87
CA SER A 413 29.61 21.44 14.50
C SER A 413 30.67 22.55 14.42
N THR A 414 30.25 23.82 14.40
CA THR A 414 31.15 24.98 14.35
C THR A 414 31.70 25.36 15.72
N ARG A 415 30.92 25.15 16.80
CA ARG A 415 31.24 25.51 18.19
C ARG A 415 31.54 26.99 18.34
N SER A 416 30.54 27.77 17.97
CA SER A 416 30.43 29.20 18.23
C SER A 416 30.76 29.56 19.67
N LYS A 417 31.23 30.80 19.83
CA LYS A 417 31.48 31.35 21.15
C LYS A 417 30.19 31.88 21.75
N VAL A 418 29.88 31.38 22.93
CA VAL A 418 28.74 31.79 23.75
C VAL A 418 29.07 33.06 24.54
N ARG A 419 28.07 33.92 24.72
CA ARG A 419 28.05 35.05 25.65
C ARG A 419 26.88 34.99 26.61
N TYR A 420 27.11 35.49 27.81
CA TYR A 420 26.15 35.46 28.92
C TYR A 420 25.63 36.85 29.31
N SER A 421 24.36 36.92 29.70
CA SER A 421 23.74 38.12 30.28
C SER A 421 22.61 37.74 31.23
N ILE A 422 22.37 38.52 32.28
CA ILE A 422 21.18 38.34 33.14
C ILE A 422 19.99 39.05 32.48
N ASP A 423 18.83 38.41 32.44
CA ASP A 423 17.58 39.03 32.01
C ASP A 423 17.13 40.09 33.03
N GLN A 424 17.06 41.34 32.59
CA GLN A 424 16.70 42.50 33.43
C GLN A 424 15.20 42.85 33.37
N ASN A 425 14.34 42.00 32.79
CA ASN A 425 12.89 42.21 32.77
C ASN A 425 12.21 42.02 34.14
N ALA A 426 12.93 41.60 35.19
CA ALA A 426 12.43 41.59 36.56
C ALA A 426 12.63 42.97 37.21
N GLU A 427 11.54 43.64 37.61
CA GLU A 427 11.58 44.97 38.26
C GLU A 427 12.19 44.90 39.68
N GLY A 428 13.51 45.04 39.76
CA GLY A 428 14.28 45.18 40.99
C GLY A 428 15.68 45.72 40.69
N ASP A 429 16.39 46.21 41.71
CA ASP A 429 17.81 46.56 41.55
C ASP A 429 18.59 45.33 41.05
N ALA A 430 19.51 45.51 40.11
CA ALA A 430 20.33 44.43 39.57
C ALA A 430 21.37 43.96 40.59
N LEU A 431 20.92 43.15 41.57
CA LEU A 431 21.71 42.60 42.69
C LEU A 431 22.92 41.77 42.26
N PHE A 432 22.85 41.23 41.05
CA PHE A 432 23.86 40.36 40.45
C PHE A 432 24.26 40.89 39.08
N SER A 433 25.54 40.75 38.77
CA SER A 433 26.10 40.93 37.43
C SER A 433 26.75 39.62 36.99
N ILE A 434 26.88 39.43 35.68
CA ILE A 434 27.54 38.25 35.09
C ILE A 434 28.65 38.71 34.15
N ASP A 435 29.78 37.99 34.17
CA ASP A 435 30.83 38.19 33.19
C ASP A 435 30.42 37.60 31.83
N VAL A 436 30.57 38.42 30.78
CA VAL A 436 30.00 38.16 29.45
C VAL A 436 30.65 36.98 28.72
N ASP A 437 31.94 36.71 28.95
CA ASP A 437 32.68 35.68 28.22
C ASP A 437 32.92 34.39 29.06
N SER A 438 32.78 34.45 30.40
CA SER A 438 33.00 33.30 31.31
C SER A 438 31.78 32.78 32.07
N GLY A 439 30.68 33.54 32.15
CA GLY A 439 29.46 33.11 32.86
C GLY A 439 29.55 33.17 34.39
N LEU A 440 30.58 33.82 34.94
CA LEU A 440 30.77 34.04 36.38
C LEU A 440 29.77 35.09 36.90
N VAL A 441 28.93 34.69 37.85
CA VAL A 441 27.96 35.54 38.55
C VAL A 441 28.61 36.15 39.79
N THR A 442 28.45 37.47 39.96
CA THR A 442 28.99 38.24 41.10
C THR A 442 27.94 39.18 41.70
N THR A 443 28.07 39.50 42.98
CA THR A 443 27.20 40.48 43.67
C THR A 443 27.51 41.92 43.21
N THR A 444 26.50 42.78 43.08
CA THR A 444 26.68 44.23 42.82
C THR A 444 26.60 45.09 44.08
N ARG A 445 25.97 44.56 45.13
CA ARG A 445 25.91 45.13 46.49
C ARG A 445 25.88 44.00 47.53
N SER A 446 26.04 44.34 48.80
CA SER A 446 25.74 43.43 49.91
C SER A 446 24.26 43.08 49.92
N LEU A 447 23.93 41.88 50.39
CA LEU A 447 22.58 41.37 50.51
C LEU A 447 22.15 41.40 51.99
N ASP A 448 20.90 41.03 52.25
CA ASP A 448 20.27 41.00 53.58
C ASP A 448 19.31 39.80 53.58
N ARG A 449 19.59 38.78 54.40
CA ARG A 449 18.81 37.52 54.44
C ARG A 449 17.46 37.71 55.13
N GLU A 450 17.37 38.71 56.02
CA GLU A 450 16.16 39.14 56.69
C GLU A 450 15.18 39.85 55.74
N GLU A 451 15.70 40.58 54.76
CA GLU A 451 14.91 41.17 53.68
C GLU A 451 14.53 40.08 52.65
N VAL A 452 15.52 39.39 52.07
CA VAL A 452 15.29 38.36 51.03
C VAL A 452 16.32 37.22 51.11
N ALA A 453 15.94 36.10 51.73
CA ALA A 453 16.80 34.91 51.85
C ALA A 453 17.05 34.15 50.52
N TRP A 454 16.30 34.43 49.45
CA TRP A 454 16.35 33.71 48.17
C TRP A 454 16.12 34.64 46.99
N HIS A 455 17.08 34.73 46.07
CA HIS A 455 16.94 35.48 44.83
C HIS A 455 16.86 34.53 43.63
N ASN A 456 15.92 34.76 42.72
CA ASN A 456 15.85 34.05 41.45
C ASN A 456 16.18 35.02 40.32
N ILE A 457 17.20 34.68 39.52
CA ILE A 457 17.57 35.40 38.30
C ILE A 457 17.49 34.44 37.11
N THR A 458 17.16 34.97 35.93
CA THR A 458 17.24 34.20 34.67
C THR A 458 18.51 34.62 33.96
N VAL A 459 19.39 33.66 33.67
CA VAL A 459 20.59 33.91 32.86
C VAL A 459 20.33 33.47 31.42
N MET A 460 20.70 34.33 30.49
CA MET A 460 20.61 34.14 29.05
C MET A 460 21.99 33.72 28.52
N ALA A 461 22.02 32.78 27.58
CA ALA A 461 23.20 32.47 26.78
C ALA A 461 22.88 32.69 25.30
N SER A 462 23.81 33.28 24.55
CA SER A 462 23.63 33.66 23.15
C SER A 462 24.92 33.53 22.35
N GLU A 463 24.80 33.33 21.05
CA GLU A 463 25.89 33.32 20.08
C GLU A 463 26.59 34.69 19.96
N ILE A 464 27.91 34.71 19.71
CA ILE A 464 28.60 35.93 19.23
C ILE A 464 28.16 36.28 17.79
N ASP A 465 28.01 35.28 16.91
CA ASP A 465 27.80 35.51 15.48
C ASP A 465 26.31 35.53 15.07
N ASN A 466 25.41 34.83 15.80
CA ASN A 466 23.95 34.94 15.65
C ASN A 466 23.20 35.27 16.96
N PRO A 467 23.27 36.51 17.49
CA PRO A 467 22.69 36.89 18.79
C PRO A 467 21.15 36.86 18.87
N ASN A 468 20.46 36.32 17.86
CA ASN A 468 19.02 36.03 17.90
C ASN A 468 18.73 34.63 18.47
N LEU A 469 19.72 33.73 18.44
CA LEU A 469 19.64 32.40 19.05
C LEU A 469 20.06 32.50 20.51
N VAL A 470 19.07 32.35 21.39
CA VAL A 470 19.19 32.62 22.82
C VAL A 470 18.51 31.52 23.63
N SER A 471 19.24 30.95 24.60
CA SER A 471 18.68 30.06 25.62
C SER A 471 18.63 30.76 26.98
N TYR A 472 17.88 30.18 27.92
CA TYR A 472 17.61 30.74 29.23
C TYR A 472 17.75 29.64 30.29
N VAL A 473 18.37 29.94 31.43
CA VAL A 473 18.44 29.05 32.60
C VAL A 473 18.05 29.81 33.87
N PRO A 474 17.19 29.24 34.74
CA PRO A 474 16.93 29.78 36.06
C PRO A 474 18.13 29.53 36.99
N VAL A 475 18.56 30.58 37.69
CA VAL A 475 19.59 30.52 38.73
C VAL A 475 18.97 31.01 40.03
N THR A 476 18.97 30.15 41.05
CA THR A 476 18.52 30.46 42.40
C THR A 476 19.74 30.72 43.28
N VAL A 477 19.87 31.93 43.79
CA VAL A 477 20.90 32.30 44.77
C VAL A 477 20.30 32.22 46.17
N GLN A 478 20.80 31.30 46.99
CA GLN A 478 20.50 31.22 48.41
C GLN A 478 21.40 32.21 49.17
N VAL A 479 20.78 33.07 49.99
CA VAL A 479 21.51 33.94 50.91
C VAL A 479 21.80 33.18 52.19
N LEU A 480 23.08 33.01 52.51
CA LEU A 480 23.57 32.34 53.71
C LEU A 480 23.67 33.29 54.90
N ASP A 481 23.26 32.76 56.03
CA ASP A 481 23.08 33.41 57.32
C ASP A 481 24.39 33.77 58.03
N VAL A 482 24.48 35.00 58.54
CA VAL A 482 25.55 35.49 59.41
C VAL A 482 24.95 36.13 60.66
N ASN A 483 25.50 35.81 61.84
CA ASN A 483 25.06 36.44 63.09
C ASN A 483 25.41 37.94 63.13
N ASP A 484 24.45 38.79 62.76
CA ASP A 484 24.57 40.25 62.86
C ASP A 484 23.36 40.95 63.53
N ASN A 485 22.20 40.29 63.63
CA ASN A 485 21.13 40.73 64.52
C ASN A 485 21.45 40.29 65.96
N ALA A 486 21.15 41.17 66.92
CA ALA A 486 21.24 40.85 68.34
C ALA A 486 19.84 40.50 68.90
N PRO A 487 19.72 39.46 69.76
CA PRO A 487 18.44 39.04 70.31
C PRO A 487 17.84 40.13 71.20
N TYR A 488 16.60 40.54 70.92
CA TYR A 488 15.91 41.60 71.65
C TYR A 488 14.70 41.09 72.44
N ILE A 489 14.45 41.67 73.61
CA ILE A 489 13.31 41.32 74.46
C ILE A 489 12.04 42.01 73.93
N ALA A 490 11.00 41.22 73.67
CA ALA A 490 9.77 41.70 73.04
C ALA A 490 8.76 42.36 74.02
N THR A 491 9.00 42.28 75.34
CA THR A 491 8.06 42.73 76.39
C THR A 491 8.73 43.47 77.55
N ASP A 492 8.95 44.78 77.39
CA ASP A 492 9.49 45.68 78.43
C ASP A 492 8.38 46.29 79.32
N SER A 493 7.48 45.44 79.83
CA SER A 493 6.39 45.84 80.72
C SER A 493 6.87 45.88 82.19
N PRO A 494 6.59 46.95 82.95
CA PRO A 494 7.06 47.07 84.34
C PRO A 494 6.40 46.02 85.25
N LEU A 495 7.21 45.11 85.79
CA LEU A 495 6.74 44.02 86.64
C LEU A 495 6.34 44.51 88.04
N VAL A 496 5.08 44.31 88.41
CA VAL A 496 4.57 44.56 89.78
C VAL A 496 4.41 43.24 90.51
N VAL A 497 5.18 43.03 91.58
CA VAL A 497 5.11 41.83 92.44
C VAL A 497 4.47 42.19 93.77
N CYS A 498 3.37 41.50 94.12
CA CYS A 498 2.68 41.70 95.41
C CYS A 498 3.33 40.87 96.53
N GLU A 499 3.20 41.32 97.79
CA GLU A 499 3.80 40.66 98.97
C GLU A 499 3.29 39.24 99.27
N GLY A 500 2.19 38.81 98.66
CA GLY A 500 1.55 37.50 98.89
C GLY A 500 2.02 36.35 97.99
N PHE A 501 3.00 36.56 97.10
CA PHE A 501 3.49 35.52 96.17
C PHE A 501 4.24 34.40 96.90
N LYS A 502 4.10 33.16 96.41
CA LYS A 502 4.76 31.97 96.98
C LYS A 502 6.12 31.72 96.31
N ALA A 503 7.07 31.17 97.07
CA ALA A 503 8.34 30.70 96.51
C ALA A 503 8.09 29.62 95.44
N GLY A 504 8.81 29.67 94.33
CA GLY A 504 8.59 28.78 93.17
C GLY A 504 7.34 29.13 92.33
N GLN A 505 6.66 30.25 92.57
CA GLN A 505 5.60 30.75 91.70
C GLN A 505 6.18 31.58 90.54
N VAL A 506 5.61 31.43 89.34
CA VAL A 506 5.90 32.25 88.15
C VAL A 506 5.44 33.69 88.39
N ILE A 507 6.32 34.66 88.11
CA ILE A 507 5.99 36.10 88.20
C ILE A 507 6.04 36.85 86.86
N GLN A 508 6.92 36.46 85.95
CA GLN A 508 6.98 37.02 84.59
C GLN A 508 7.42 35.97 83.58
N THR A 509 6.85 36.08 82.38
CA THR A 509 7.18 35.33 81.17
C THR A 509 7.92 36.28 80.23
N ILE A 510 9.22 36.10 80.05
CA ILE A 510 10.04 36.93 79.16
C ILE A 510 10.23 36.16 77.85
N ARG A 511 9.96 36.83 76.73
CA ARG A 511 10.25 36.34 75.38
C ARG A 511 11.24 37.28 74.72
N ALA A 512 12.32 36.71 74.20
CA ALA A 512 13.17 37.39 73.24
C ALA A 512 12.86 36.86 71.83
N THR A 513 13.29 37.62 70.85
CA THR A 513 13.26 37.27 69.43
C THR A 513 14.58 37.69 68.83
N ASP A 514 15.15 36.77 68.07
CA ASP A 514 16.23 37.04 67.13
C ASP A 514 15.65 37.00 65.70
N LYS A 515 16.40 37.50 64.73
CA LYS A 515 16.00 37.41 63.32
C LYS A 515 16.83 36.39 62.53
N ASP A 516 18.10 36.22 62.91
CA ASP A 516 19.03 35.28 62.28
C ASP A 516 18.42 33.87 62.16
N ASN A 517 18.96 33.07 61.24
CA ASN A 517 18.51 31.69 61.08
C ASN A 517 18.71 30.86 62.36
N PHE A 518 17.94 29.78 62.52
CA PHE A 518 17.82 28.99 63.75
C PHE A 518 19.14 28.48 64.37
N ALA A 519 20.22 28.41 63.59
CA ALA A 519 21.56 28.06 64.07
C ALA A 519 22.25 29.23 64.82
N ASN A 520 22.14 30.46 64.32
CA ASN A 520 22.75 31.66 64.88
C ASN A 520 21.80 32.37 65.88
N GLY A 521 20.51 32.48 65.55
CA GLY A 521 19.47 33.08 66.40
C GLY A 521 19.09 32.27 67.65
N ARG A 522 19.91 31.30 68.08
CA ARG A 522 19.71 30.51 69.31
C ARG A 522 20.38 31.19 70.50
N PHE A 523 19.67 32.14 71.11
CA PHE A 523 20.03 32.76 72.37
C PHE A 523 19.77 31.86 73.59
N THR A 524 20.37 32.22 74.73
CA THR A 524 20.05 31.69 76.07
C THR A 524 19.98 32.86 77.05
N PHE A 525 19.28 32.68 78.17
CA PHE A 525 19.04 33.78 79.10
C PHE A 525 19.81 33.63 80.43
N ALA A 526 20.53 34.70 80.80
CA ALA A 526 21.24 34.81 82.07
C ALA A 526 20.86 36.10 82.81
N LEU A 527 21.10 36.13 84.13
CA LEU A 527 21.08 37.36 84.92
C LEU A 527 22.50 37.96 84.95
N PRO A 528 22.68 39.28 84.79
CA PRO A 528 24.02 39.89 84.78
C PRO A 528 24.81 39.64 86.07
N GLU A 529 26.08 39.22 85.94
CA GLU A 529 26.96 38.92 87.10
C GLU A 529 27.28 40.18 87.94
N ASP A 530 27.27 41.36 87.32
CA ASP A 530 27.49 42.65 88.00
C ASP A 530 26.36 43.05 88.96
N LEU A 531 25.17 42.44 88.83
CA LEU A 531 24.11 42.58 89.82
C LEU A 531 24.34 41.54 90.92
N PRO A 532 24.42 41.94 92.21
CA PRO A 532 24.75 41.02 93.30
C PRO A 532 23.67 39.95 93.47
N ALA A 533 23.91 38.78 92.84
CA ALA A 533 22.98 37.68 92.56
C ALA A 533 21.74 37.67 93.46
N ASN A 534 20.68 38.34 92.98
CA ASN A 534 19.55 38.75 93.82
C ASN A 534 18.86 37.50 94.41
N PRO A 535 19.04 37.21 95.72
CA PRO A 535 18.77 35.88 96.28
C PRO A 535 17.29 35.56 96.44
N ASN A 536 16.44 36.45 95.93
CA ASN A 536 14.99 36.41 95.95
C ASN A 536 14.39 36.04 94.59
N PHE A 537 15.19 35.98 93.51
CA PHE A 537 14.70 35.61 92.18
C PHE A 537 15.58 34.55 91.50
N THR A 538 14.95 33.63 90.77
CA THR A 538 15.65 32.66 89.91
C THR A 538 15.02 32.60 88.53
N LEU A 539 15.87 32.56 87.51
CA LEU A 539 15.51 32.46 86.10
C LEU A 539 15.55 30.98 85.70
N LYS A 540 14.49 30.47 85.05
CA LYS A 540 14.53 29.18 84.35
C LYS A 540 14.33 29.42 82.86
N ASP A 541 15.33 29.00 82.09
CA ASP A 541 15.24 28.92 80.64
C ASP A 541 14.42 27.68 80.22
N ASN A 542 13.65 27.80 79.15
CA ASN A 542 12.91 26.72 78.49
C ASN A 542 13.03 26.85 76.96
N GLU A 543 14.18 27.33 76.47
CA GLU A 543 14.64 27.40 75.07
C GLU A 543 13.86 28.31 74.10
N ALA A 544 12.65 28.75 74.47
CA ALA A 544 11.91 29.79 73.75
C ALA A 544 11.28 30.86 74.68
N ILE A 545 11.20 30.56 75.97
CA ILE A 545 10.52 31.38 76.99
C ILE A 545 11.26 31.28 78.32
N VAL A 546 11.59 32.43 78.90
CA VAL A 546 12.05 32.54 80.29
C VAL A 546 10.90 32.68 81.26
N VAL A 547 11.03 31.95 82.36
CA VAL A 547 10.13 32.02 83.51
C VAL A 547 10.90 32.49 84.73
N LEU A 548 10.49 33.63 85.29
CA LEU A 548 11.06 34.19 86.51
C LEU A 548 10.29 33.69 87.75
N PHE A 549 11.01 33.32 88.80
CA PHE A 549 10.48 32.74 90.05
C PHE A 549 10.98 33.48 91.30
N VAL A 550 10.28 33.33 92.44
CA VAL A 550 10.70 33.86 93.76
C VAL A 550 11.39 32.79 94.63
N THR A 551 12.44 33.15 95.36
CA THR A 551 13.21 32.29 96.28
C THR A 551 13.45 32.91 97.67
N LEU A 552 13.86 32.09 98.65
CA LEU A 552 14.11 32.49 100.05
C LEU A 552 15.37 31.80 100.61
N ARG A 553 16.17 32.52 101.41
CA ARG A 553 17.33 31.97 102.14
C ARG A 553 17.15 32.03 103.66
N SER A 554 17.05 30.87 104.30
CA SER A 554 17.21 30.73 105.76
C SER A 554 18.63 30.26 106.11
N LYS A 555 19.30 30.95 107.04
CA LYS A 555 20.64 30.57 107.53
C LYS A 555 20.54 29.61 108.73
N LYS A 556 20.90 28.34 108.55
CA LYS A 556 21.57 27.55 109.59
C LYS A 556 22.24 26.28 109.04
N SER A 557 23.37 25.92 109.65
CA SER A 557 24.23 24.81 109.25
C SER A 557 23.93 23.51 109.98
N LYS A 558 24.00 22.38 109.27
CA LYS A 558 24.57 21.10 109.78
C LYS A 558 24.99 20.22 108.59
N LYS A 559 25.83 19.21 108.86
CA LYS A 559 26.44 18.31 107.85
C LYS A 559 25.94 16.87 108.05
N VAL A 560 25.69 16.17 106.93
CA VAL A 560 25.98 14.73 106.68
C VAL A 560 25.15 13.66 107.47
N PRO A 561 24.70 12.54 106.86
CA PRO A 561 24.31 12.22 105.46
C PRO A 561 22.95 11.47 105.40
N LEU A 562 22.76 10.48 104.47
CA LEU A 562 21.57 9.64 104.13
C LEU A 562 20.78 10.21 102.91
N ILE A 563 20.50 9.54 101.77
CA ILE A 563 20.24 8.12 101.37
C ILE A 563 18.99 7.57 102.10
N ILE A 564 17.90 7.06 101.49
CA ILE A 564 17.70 6.29 100.26
C ILE A 564 16.37 6.74 99.56
N SER A 565 16.08 6.14 98.39
CA SER A 565 14.76 5.91 97.77
C SER A 565 13.94 7.11 97.27
N ALA A 566 13.65 7.09 95.97
CA ALA A 566 12.36 7.54 95.47
C ALA A 566 11.27 6.56 95.94
N GLU A 567 10.07 7.06 96.23
CA GLU A 567 8.79 6.56 95.70
C GLU A 567 7.60 7.38 96.25
N ASP A 568 6.52 7.40 95.49
CA ASP A 568 5.12 7.50 95.95
C ASP A 568 4.62 8.74 96.74
N ILE A 569 4.13 9.77 96.03
CA ILE A 569 2.72 10.29 96.09
C ILE A 569 2.42 10.80 94.66
N ARG A 570 1.39 10.42 93.87
CA ARG A 570 -0.09 10.39 94.07
C ARG A 570 -0.69 11.79 94.34
N GLU A 571 -1.91 12.18 93.92
CA GLU A 571 -3.00 11.61 93.09
C GLU A 571 -3.97 12.77 92.72
N ASN A 572 -4.92 12.75 91.77
CA ASN A 572 -5.36 11.79 90.74
C ASN A 572 -6.17 12.56 89.64
N VAL A 573 -5.98 12.28 88.34
CA VAL A 573 -7.04 12.40 87.31
C VAL A 573 -6.90 11.24 86.30
N VAL A 574 -7.94 10.42 86.18
CA VAL A 574 -8.11 9.23 85.32
C VAL A 574 -9.60 9.21 84.93
N THR A 575 -10.02 9.03 83.67
CA THR A 575 -10.26 7.77 82.91
C THR A 575 -10.22 8.05 81.39
N TYR A 576 -9.58 7.26 80.52
CA TYR A 576 -9.94 5.90 80.02
C TYR A 576 -11.20 5.90 79.12
N ASP A 577 -11.31 5.12 78.03
CA ASP A 577 -10.44 4.12 77.35
C ASP A 577 -10.35 4.49 75.82
N ASP A 578 -9.78 3.77 74.82
CA ASP A 578 -9.10 2.45 74.65
C ASP A 578 -8.28 2.44 73.31
N GLU A 579 -7.82 1.25 72.85
CA GLU A 579 -7.39 0.84 71.48
C GLU A 579 -6.09 1.42 70.84
N GLY A 580 -4.95 0.93 71.35
CA GLY A 580 -4.13 -0.06 70.63
C GLY A 580 -3.48 0.27 69.27
N GLY A 581 -2.16 0.53 69.30
CA GLY A 581 -1.24 0.44 68.15
C GLY A 581 0.19 0.23 68.65
N GLY A 582 0.94 -0.71 68.07
CA GLY A 582 2.23 -1.16 68.60
C GLY A 582 3.47 -0.49 68.01
N GLU A 583 4.61 -0.87 68.57
CA GLU A 583 5.94 -0.85 67.93
C GLU A 583 5.87 -1.67 66.60
N GLU A 584 6.75 -1.52 65.61
CA GLU A 584 8.14 -1.03 65.62
C GLU A 584 8.53 -0.45 64.22
N ASP A 585 9.84 -0.28 63.97
CA ASP A 585 10.50 -0.04 62.68
C ASP A 585 10.23 1.27 61.90
N THR A 586 11.19 2.19 62.05
CA THR A 586 11.46 3.31 61.14
C THR A 586 12.16 2.87 59.85
N GLU A 587 11.67 3.30 58.68
CA GLU A 587 12.56 3.74 57.59
C GLU A 587 11.81 4.72 56.64
N ALA A 588 12.54 5.35 55.71
CA ALA A 588 12.13 6.61 55.12
C ALA A 588 11.11 6.51 53.97
N PHE A 589 10.12 7.42 53.97
CA PHE A 589 9.33 7.78 52.80
C PHE A 589 9.74 9.16 52.28
N ASP A 590 10.26 9.20 51.06
CA ASP A 590 10.41 10.42 50.28
C ASP A 590 9.04 10.84 49.71
N ILE A 591 8.74 12.14 49.72
CA ILE A 591 7.45 12.73 49.31
C ILE A 591 7.60 13.56 48.02
N ALA A 592 8.74 13.47 47.33
CA ALA A 592 9.04 14.14 46.06
C ALA A 592 8.27 13.57 44.83
N ALA A 593 6.95 13.31 44.95
CA ALA A 593 6.14 12.65 43.92
C ALA A 593 4.70 13.21 43.73
N LEU A 594 4.44 14.47 44.11
CA LEU A 594 3.12 15.10 43.90
C LEU A 594 3.16 16.51 43.27
N ARG A 595 3.69 16.62 42.05
CA ARG A 595 3.25 17.69 41.11
C ARG A 595 3.53 17.41 39.63
N ASN A 596 2.59 17.89 38.81
CA ASN A 596 2.61 18.07 37.35
C ASN A 596 2.38 16.81 36.44
N PRO A 597 1.22 16.69 35.76
CA PRO A 597 0.89 15.55 34.90
C PRO A 597 1.27 15.79 33.42
N ALA A 598 2.56 15.72 33.08
CA ALA A 598 3.05 16.00 31.72
C ALA A 598 4.19 15.08 31.20
N ALA A 599 4.64 14.09 31.97
CA ALA A 599 5.81 13.26 31.64
C ALA A 599 5.56 11.77 31.92
N ALA A 600 4.72 11.12 31.10
CA ALA A 600 4.22 9.76 31.39
C ALA A 600 4.04 8.86 30.15
N GLU A 601 4.87 8.99 29.11
CA GLU A 601 4.86 8.04 27.98
C GLU A 601 6.26 7.75 27.37
N GLU A 602 7.27 7.47 28.20
CA GLU A 602 8.39 6.63 27.76
C GLU A 602 9.04 5.82 28.89
N MET A 603 9.93 4.88 28.51
CA MET A 603 10.71 3.96 29.36
C MET A 603 9.92 2.97 30.23
N ARG A 604 9.50 1.86 29.61
CA ARG A 604 9.29 0.58 30.29
C ARG A 604 10.52 -0.32 30.14
N MET A 605 10.96 -0.91 31.26
CA MET A 605 12.07 -1.88 31.40
C MET A 605 13.50 -1.28 31.30
N ARG A 606 14.51 -1.75 32.05
CA ARG A 606 14.65 -3.03 32.79
C ARG A 606 15.22 -2.88 34.22
N LYS A 607 14.76 -3.78 35.09
CA LYS A 607 15.48 -4.37 36.24
C LYS A 607 15.89 -5.81 35.82
N ASP A 608 16.87 -6.51 36.39
CA ASP A 608 17.77 -6.21 37.52
C ASP A 608 19.02 -7.11 37.54
N LEU A 609 19.89 -6.86 38.54
CA LEU A 609 20.82 -7.78 39.24
C LEU A 609 22.24 -8.12 38.69
N GLN A 610 23.19 -7.85 39.60
CA GLN A 610 24.54 -8.40 39.80
C GLN A 610 24.48 -9.85 40.35
N SER A 611 25.50 -10.72 40.43
CA SER A 611 26.95 -10.77 40.04
C SER A 611 27.40 -12.28 40.11
N GLU A 612 28.65 -12.78 40.20
CA GLU A 612 30.00 -12.23 40.44
C GLU A 612 31.11 -13.07 39.76
N VAL A 613 32.02 -13.73 40.50
CA VAL A 613 33.31 -14.28 39.97
C VAL A 613 33.55 -15.75 40.33
N TRP A 614 34.17 -16.53 39.42
CA TRP A 614 35.33 -17.38 39.77
C TRP A 614 36.25 -17.62 38.55
N ARG A 615 37.50 -18.06 38.76
CA ARG A 615 38.60 -17.94 37.79
C ARG A 615 39.07 -19.24 37.09
N ALA A 616 39.31 -19.11 35.77
CA ALA A 616 40.46 -19.64 34.99
C ALA A 616 40.58 -21.15 34.63
N MET A 617 41.43 -21.39 33.62
CA MET A 617 41.79 -22.67 32.94
C MET A 617 40.69 -23.24 31.99
N GLY A 618 40.99 -23.78 30.80
CA GLY A 618 42.24 -23.75 30.02
C GLY A 618 42.26 -24.71 28.80
N THR A 619 42.78 -24.23 27.65
CA THR A 619 43.38 -24.97 26.48
C THR A 619 42.62 -26.10 25.74
N GLU A 620 42.65 -26.01 24.39
CA GLU A 620 42.38 -27.07 23.37
C GLU A 620 40.91 -27.58 23.24
N ALA A 621 40.39 -28.08 22.10
CA ALA A 621 40.97 -28.39 20.77
C ALA A 621 40.00 -28.01 19.60
N LEU A 622 40.28 -28.41 18.35
CA LEU A 622 39.54 -27.99 17.14
C LEU A 622 38.40 -28.93 16.69
N ARG A 623 37.23 -28.34 16.37
CA ARG A 623 36.30 -28.68 15.25
C ARG A 623 35.58 -30.06 15.29
N PRO A 624 34.54 -30.33 14.47
CA PRO A 624 33.99 -29.55 13.34
C PRO A 624 32.54 -29.05 13.54
N ALA A 625 32.03 -28.34 12.52
CA ALA A 625 30.62 -27.92 12.45
C ALA A 625 29.72 -29.10 12.05
N LEU A 626 28.51 -29.13 12.61
CA LEU A 626 27.45 -30.06 12.21
C LEU A 626 26.58 -29.41 11.12
N THR A 627 26.61 -29.98 9.92
CA THR A 627 25.59 -29.79 8.90
C THR A 627 24.34 -30.57 9.29
N LEU A 628 23.21 -29.90 9.47
CA LEU A 628 21.91 -30.57 9.59
C LEU A 628 21.32 -30.82 8.19
N PRO A 629 20.85 -32.04 7.88
CA PRO A 629 20.00 -32.30 6.72
C PRO A 629 18.55 -31.84 6.99
N ASP A 630 17.71 -31.81 5.95
CA ASP A 630 16.28 -31.54 6.08
C ASP A 630 15.56 -32.65 6.88
N GLU A 631 15.13 -32.33 8.10
CA GLU A 631 14.14 -33.11 8.86
C GLU A 631 12.98 -32.20 9.28
N ASP A 632 11.74 -32.71 9.20
CA ASP A 632 10.54 -31.92 9.47
C ASP A 632 10.44 -31.57 10.97
N ILE A 633 10.63 -30.27 11.25
CA ILE A 633 10.52 -29.65 12.58
C ILE A 633 9.20 -30.05 13.28
N ARG A 634 8.13 -30.32 12.52
CA ARG A 634 6.83 -30.74 13.04
C ARG A 634 6.85 -32.12 13.73
N GLU A 635 7.75 -33.02 13.36
CA GLU A 635 7.95 -34.30 14.08
C GLU A 635 8.84 -34.12 15.31
N VAL A 636 9.89 -33.28 15.23
CA VAL A 636 10.76 -32.97 16.38
C VAL A 636 9.95 -32.36 17.53
N ILE A 637 8.99 -31.47 17.22
CA ILE A 637 8.08 -30.87 18.22
C ILE A 637 7.18 -31.94 18.87
N LYS A 638 6.60 -32.87 18.09
CA LYS A 638 5.78 -33.96 18.66
C LYS A 638 6.59 -34.85 19.62
N LEU A 639 7.82 -35.19 19.22
CA LEU A 639 8.75 -35.97 20.05
C LEU A 639 9.05 -35.26 21.38
N LYS A 640 9.30 -33.94 21.34
CA LYS A 640 9.56 -33.14 22.55
C LYS A 640 8.35 -32.96 23.46
N VAL A 641 7.12 -32.87 22.92
CA VAL A 641 5.89 -32.87 23.73
C VAL A 641 5.71 -34.19 24.47
N VAL A 642 5.87 -35.33 23.78
CA VAL A 642 5.76 -36.67 24.41
C VAL A 642 6.88 -36.95 25.43
N GLU A 643 8.02 -36.27 25.30
CA GLU A 643 9.11 -36.31 26.28
C GLU A 643 8.79 -35.46 27.53
N ALA A 644 8.16 -34.28 27.35
CA ALA A 644 7.70 -33.42 28.44
C ALA A 644 6.51 -34.00 29.22
N ASP A 645 5.53 -34.62 28.54
CA ASP A 645 4.37 -35.30 29.15
C ASP A 645 4.76 -36.50 30.04
N ARG A 646 6.05 -36.86 30.09
CA ARG A 646 6.62 -37.93 30.90
C ARG A 646 7.50 -37.43 32.06
N ASP A 647 7.71 -36.12 32.17
CA ASP A 647 8.48 -35.54 33.27
C ASP A 647 7.60 -35.38 34.52
N THR A 648 7.85 -36.23 35.53
CA THR A 648 7.15 -36.19 36.82
C THR A 648 7.89 -35.39 37.89
N SER A 649 8.81 -34.48 37.51
CA SER A 649 9.58 -33.66 38.46
C SER A 649 8.94 -32.29 38.81
N GLY A 650 7.87 -31.91 38.12
CA GLY A 650 7.14 -30.66 38.39
C GLY A 650 6.39 -30.66 39.74
N PRO A 651 6.34 -29.53 40.47
CA PRO A 651 5.57 -29.40 41.71
C PRO A 651 4.05 -29.41 41.45
N PRO A 652 3.22 -29.80 42.45
CA PRO A 652 1.78 -29.89 42.28
C PRO A 652 1.11 -28.50 42.16
N TYR A 653 0.05 -28.43 41.35
CA TYR A 653 -0.79 -27.24 41.21
C TYR A 653 -1.53 -26.91 42.51
N ASP A 654 -1.52 -25.63 42.90
CA ASP A 654 -2.34 -25.11 43.99
C ASP A 654 -3.79 -24.87 43.51
N SER A 655 -4.75 -25.01 44.42
CA SER A 655 -6.18 -25.00 44.10
C SER A 655 -6.80 -23.61 44.27
N LEU A 656 -7.30 -23.03 43.19
CA LEU A 656 -8.05 -21.77 43.22
C LEU A 656 -9.31 -21.89 44.10
N GLN A 657 -9.26 -21.27 45.29
CA GLN A 657 -10.46 -21.03 46.10
C GLN A 657 -11.19 -19.76 45.65
N THR A 658 -12.52 -19.84 45.66
CA THR A 658 -13.44 -18.75 45.37
C THR A 658 -13.45 -17.69 46.48
N TYR A 659 -13.42 -16.41 46.11
CA TYR A 659 -13.86 -15.32 46.97
C TYR A 659 -15.30 -14.90 46.64
N ALA A 660 -16.06 -14.54 47.66
CA ALA A 660 -17.44 -14.06 47.53
C ALA A 660 -17.50 -12.56 47.21
N TYR A 661 -18.63 -12.10 46.68
CA TYR A 661 -18.91 -10.71 46.35
C TYR A 661 -20.28 -10.31 46.92
N GLU A 662 -20.34 -9.26 47.74
CA GLU A 662 -21.58 -8.75 48.34
C GLU A 662 -21.72 -7.23 48.14
N GLY A 663 -22.96 -6.76 47.94
CA GLY A 663 -23.32 -5.34 47.80
C GLY A 663 -23.13 -4.77 46.39
N HIS A 664 -24.09 -4.05 45.79
CA HIS A 664 -25.50 -3.80 46.16
C HIS A 664 -26.35 -3.72 44.87
N GLY A 665 -27.66 -3.97 44.98
CA GLY A 665 -28.63 -3.64 43.92
C GLY A 665 -28.92 -2.12 43.84
N SER A 666 -29.90 -1.64 43.08
CA SER A 666 -31.00 -2.33 42.35
C SER A 666 -31.44 -1.43 41.16
N LEU A 667 -32.37 -1.79 40.25
CA LEU A 667 -33.32 -2.91 40.16
C LEU A 667 -33.70 -3.09 38.66
N SER A 668 -33.94 -4.32 38.19
CA SER A 668 -34.60 -4.57 36.90
C SER A 668 -35.84 -5.47 37.07
N GLY A 669 -36.97 -5.02 36.53
CA GLY A 669 -38.23 -5.78 36.49
C GLY A 669 -38.58 -6.14 35.05
N SER A 670 -38.78 -7.44 34.78
CA SER A 670 -39.14 -7.95 33.46
C SER A 670 -40.57 -7.58 33.06
N ILE A 671 -40.83 -7.40 31.75
CA ILE A 671 -41.97 -8.07 31.08
C ILE A 671 -41.85 -8.08 29.54
N SER A 672 -41.94 -9.29 29.02
CA SER A 672 -42.53 -9.81 27.77
C SER A 672 -42.80 -8.92 26.53
N SER A 673 -42.37 -9.48 25.38
CA SER A 673 -43.17 -9.72 24.16
C SER A 673 -43.52 -8.55 23.20
N LEU A 674 -43.11 -8.69 21.93
CA LEU A 674 -44.01 -8.77 20.75
C LEU A 674 -43.23 -9.18 19.46
N ASP A 675 -43.97 -9.62 18.43
CA ASP A 675 -43.45 -10.25 17.22
C ASP A 675 -43.35 -9.30 15.99
N LEU A 676 -42.26 -9.45 15.20
CA LEU A 676 -42.17 -9.27 13.73
C LEU A 676 -42.47 -7.87 13.11
N PRO A 677 -42.16 -7.61 11.81
CA PRO A 677 -41.02 -8.05 10.98
C PRO A 677 -40.32 -6.90 10.19
N GLU A 678 -39.38 -7.27 9.30
CA GLU A 678 -38.78 -6.50 8.17
C GLU A 678 -37.74 -5.38 8.44
N PRO A 679 -36.78 -5.15 7.51
CA PRO A 679 -35.70 -4.15 7.63
C PRO A 679 -35.96 -2.86 6.84
N GLN A 680 -35.28 -1.77 7.23
CA GLN A 680 -35.17 -0.50 6.48
C GLN A 680 -33.73 0.07 6.57
N PRO A 681 -33.33 0.99 5.67
CA PRO A 681 -31.97 0.98 5.11
C PRO A 681 -30.94 1.91 5.80
N GLU A 682 -29.75 1.92 5.22
CA GLU A 682 -28.57 2.72 5.58
C GLU A 682 -28.84 4.24 5.57
N LEU A 683 -28.11 4.97 6.41
CA LEU A 683 -28.08 6.44 6.40
C LEU A 683 -26.90 6.93 5.56
N ASP A 684 -27.21 7.63 4.48
CA ASP A 684 -26.26 8.39 3.67
C ASP A 684 -25.74 9.60 4.47
N LEU A 685 -24.44 9.88 4.39
CA LEU A 685 -23.73 10.92 5.15
C LEU A 685 -23.11 11.99 4.24
N SER A 686 -23.80 12.34 3.15
CA SER A 686 -23.34 13.28 2.12
C SER A 686 -23.75 14.76 2.31
N GLU A 687 -24.31 15.17 3.47
CA GLU A 687 -24.72 16.56 3.75
C GLU A 687 -24.08 17.18 5.02
N VAL A 688 -22.75 17.11 5.18
CA VAL A 688 -22.02 17.81 6.27
C VAL A 688 -20.83 18.62 5.76
N ASP A 689 -21.03 19.43 4.72
CA ASP A 689 -19.94 20.20 4.07
C ASP A 689 -20.37 21.60 3.59
N ASN A 690 -21.16 22.32 4.40
CA ASN A 690 -21.68 23.66 4.06
C ASN A 690 -21.95 24.58 5.27
N TRP A 691 -20.94 24.79 6.14
CA TRP A 691 -21.00 25.80 7.21
C TRP A 691 -19.79 26.74 7.18
N VAL A 692 -19.98 27.94 6.59
CA VAL A 692 -19.02 29.06 6.63
C VAL A 692 -19.75 30.35 7.05
N PRO A 693 -19.38 30.97 8.18
CA PRO A 693 -19.87 32.29 8.55
C PRO A 693 -18.87 33.39 8.14
N LEU A 694 -19.26 34.27 7.21
CA LEU A 694 -18.49 35.47 6.86
C LEU A 694 -18.87 36.68 7.73
N VAL A 695 -17.90 37.13 8.53
CA VAL A 695 -17.46 38.54 8.68
C VAL A 695 -18.53 39.65 8.82
N ASN A 696 -18.48 40.40 9.93
CA ASN A 696 -18.37 41.87 9.81
C ASN A 696 -17.89 42.61 11.09
N VAL A 697 -16.76 43.31 10.91
CA VAL A 697 -16.42 44.68 11.36
C VAL A 697 -17.03 45.23 12.67
N SER A 698 -16.14 45.51 13.62
CA SER A 698 -16.06 46.79 14.34
C SER A 698 -14.62 47.11 14.71
#